data_AF-A0A818TG86-F1
#
_entry.id   AF-A0A818TG86-F1
#
_cell.length_a   1.000
_cell.length_b   1.000
_cell.length_c   1.000
_cell.angle_alpha   90.00
_cell.angle_beta   90.00
_cell.angle_gamma   90.00
#
_symmetry.space_group_name_H-M   'P 1'
#
loop_
_entity.id
_entity.type
_entity.pdbx_description
1 polymer ?
#
loop_
_entity_poly.entity_id
_entity_poly.type
_entity_poly.pdbx_seq_one_letter_code
_entity_poly.pdbx_strand_id
1 'polypeptide(L)'
;IQYLAVDRFYPEWDVWTQYVADVFSQFLVLDALKSSHPIEVPIGHPSEIDGIFDTISYATGSSVIRMLHDYIGDDAFRKGLHNYLKDYSYKNTVTFNLWSHLAKASGKPLIEVMSSWTLQMGYPLVTVYEEQQLNKTRVIKLTQQRFIADGSTDDDNLQWTIPITIFTKSNPKSIAKEILMDKPEITITLENISEDDWIKLNYNSIGLYRVKYEPKTLARLNEPIANKILSPQDRLMIQDDVAALCNAGHQSFVDYLKLLLSYKDEDNFTVWKSIASTIGNLSSLLEYTDYFDQFKKYRLNLCSSIQNRIGWDATTNENPLVAMLRPIILTLLGKSDDQAIIDEAKYRFQQHMSGNLIDPNIRPAVYVVVSHYGDKNSALSRVGRDIVWKFLQKNWTELVERFGENSVFLIYFVESGLCNFVDEKITSEIQSFFDSANTSTVTLAEVLRFYKTTKGSELRIMRQIHKNFNIVCLLDTYINFEENIDIQQIFKELDQCEQYIRSISSSNQLILIVSSDFSQELIPEIHQLSQVYSIYIYCHHEQEFNQHWTEQYNKVKGIYYEIDQLIASIKSNEVGIRAITAVDEPLSMSICNVSNDYEQTTSDLDGRFVHSQLLIDCLLRMEPLSTDKNEFISFCLNEYHDNEDMLKIIKEFEDDYSSDRVIWWYTRETFIYRILNKSLRIQNIDLLFTLRFLIRDIEQQLQQHQCSSPITVYRGQLISIEELELLKQSKGKLVSMNSFLSTSLNRNTALVYLNTNINDNTRLQRILFEIDADPCRNDIKPFANISSFSYFPTEDEILMMLGSVFRVNNLYLDEDQIWIMNITLCSDNDHDLKSIVDCMKNQYGSEQTRLLLFGHVLVDMAYFDDAEKYYHRLLKDLSSDDKDICNCYHALGKVTCEKGNYDASLIWLYKSLEIMKQKLKKNHSQIGFIYTSIGEVYQKQGNIKQALESYEKALDIWMKTYDNDKHEYVAWCFNNIANIYVMEKKYSEALEYNKKALEIKEKILPSSHPCLGNTYLNIGNVYYHIGQYDTALKNYELSKKTYEISLTPQHPSIASVLKNIGIIYEVKGDFSEAIKCYKQAYSIRQTCFSLSHPDVIDIKQDIERISNK
;
A
#
# COMPACT_ATOMS: atom_id res chain seq x y z
N ILE A 1 25.08 32.88 -7.11
CA ILE A 1 25.73 34.21 -7.21
C ILE A 1 25.64 34.80 -8.62
N GLN A 2 26.01 34.08 -9.68
CA GLN A 2 25.88 34.54 -11.08
C GLN A 2 24.50 35.17 -11.38
N TYR A 3 23.41 34.43 -11.11
CA TYR A 3 22.04 34.90 -11.34
C TYR A 3 21.68 36.15 -10.51
N LEU A 4 22.08 36.19 -9.23
CA LEU A 4 21.90 37.38 -8.37
C LEU A 4 22.61 38.62 -8.94
N ALA A 5 23.80 38.44 -9.53
CA ALA A 5 24.53 39.55 -10.14
C ALA A 5 23.86 40.01 -11.44
N VAL A 6 23.47 39.08 -12.31
CA VAL A 6 22.78 39.41 -13.57
C VAL A 6 21.46 40.14 -13.29
N ASP A 7 20.64 39.62 -12.37
CA ASP A 7 19.37 40.25 -11.98
C ASP A 7 19.57 41.66 -11.39
N ARG A 8 20.67 41.87 -10.65
CA ARG A 8 21.00 43.18 -10.08
C ARG A 8 21.38 44.21 -11.13
N PHE A 9 22.10 43.81 -12.18
CA PHE A 9 22.61 44.72 -13.21
C PHE A 9 21.69 44.84 -14.43
N TYR A 10 20.93 43.79 -14.73
CA TYR A 10 20.05 43.66 -15.90
C TYR A 10 18.71 42.99 -15.52
N PRO A 11 17.92 43.60 -14.61
CA PRO A 11 16.64 43.02 -14.17
C PRO A 11 15.64 42.85 -15.32
N GLU A 12 15.77 43.65 -16.39
CA GLU A 12 14.93 43.55 -17.58
C GLU A 12 15.14 42.27 -18.40
N TRP A 13 16.17 41.47 -18.10
CA TRP A 13 16.40 40.17 -18.73
C TRP A 13 15.56 39.04 -18.13
N ASP A 14 14.85 39.25 -17.01
CA ASP A 14 14.01 38.24 -16.36
C ASP A 14 14.77 36.91 -16.12
N VAL A 15 15.99 37.02 -15.60
CA VAL A 15 16.90 35.88 -15.48
C VAL A 15 16.39 34.81 -14.51
N TRP A 16 15.52 35.17 -13.56
CA TRP A 16 14.93 34.22 -12.62
C TRP A 16 13.89 33.32 -13.25
N THR A 17 13.09 33.82 -14.19
CA THR A 17 12.16 32.95 -14.95
C THR A 17 12.96 32.01 -15.85
N GLN A 18 14.03 32.51 -16.48
CA GLN A 18 14.97 31.67 -17.23
C GLN A 18 15.67 30.62 -16.35
N TYR A 19 16.09 30.99 -15.14
CA TYR A 19 16.68 30.05 -14.18
C TYR A 19 15.71 28.90 -13.86
N VAL A 20 14.44 29.23 -13.63
CA VAL A 20 13.42 28.21 -13.35
C VAL A 20 13.29 27.24 -14.52
N ALA A 21 13.25 27.75 -15.75
CA ALA A 21 13.11 26.91 -16.95
C ALA A 21 14.36 26.08 -17.29
N ASP A 22 15.53 26.71 -17.25
CA ASP A 22 16.74 26.16 -17.86
C ASP A 22 17.65 25.46 -16.83
N VAL A 23 17.54 25.79 -15.54
CA VAL A 23 18.34 25.18 -14.47
C VAL A 23 17.47 24.34 -13.54
N PHE A 24 16.41 24.93 -12.99
CA PHE A 24 15.59 24.27 -11.97
C PHE A 24 14.78 23.11 -12.55
N SER A 25 14.04 23.31 -13.64
CA SER A 25 13.32 22.22 -14.31
C SER A 25 14.26 21.13 -14.83
N GLN A 26 15.44 21.50 -15.35
CA GLN A 26 16.44 20.51 -15.79
C GLN A 26 16.94 19.66 -14.61
N PHE A 27 17.22 20.28 -13.47
CA PHE A 27 17.53 19.58 -12.23
C PHE A 27 16.42 18.58 -11.87
N LEU A 28 15.16 19.03 -11.83
CA LEU A 28 14.03 18.17 -11.47
C LEU A 28 13.86 16.99 -12.44
N VAL A 29 14.24 17.12 -13.71
CA VAL A 29 14.18 16.01 -14.67
C VAL A 29 15.28 14.98 -14.38
N LEU A 30 16.53 15.44 -14.18
CA LEU A 30 17.67 14.55 -14.01
C LEU A 30 17.65 13.84 -12.64
N ASP A 31 17.28 14.56 -11.58
CA ASP A 31 17.31 14.04 -10.21
C ASP A 31 16.09 13.16 -9.87
N ALA A 32 15.07 13.14 -10.73
CA ALA A 32 13.95 12.21 -10.65
C ALA A 32 14.30 10.80 -11.15
N LEU A 33 15.51 10.59 -11.71
CA LEU A 33 15.97 9.29 -12.20
C LEU A 33 16.52 8.46 -11.03
N LYS A 34 16.24 7.14 -11.03
CA LYS A 34 16.83 6.19 -10.07
C LYS A 34 18.35 6.09 -10.14
N SER A 35 18.94 6.59 -11.22
CA SER A 35 20.39 6.65 -11.44
C SER A 35 21.07 7.86 -10.81
N SER A 36 20.31 8.80 -10.25
CA SER A 36 20.87 10.03 -9.66
C SER A 36 21.76 9.71 -8.45
N HIS A 37 22.50 10.71 -7.99
CA HIS A 37 23.39 10.64 -6.83
C HIS A 37 23.16 11.83 -5.88
N PRO A 38 23.51 11.70 -4.58
CA PRO A 38 23.50 12.82 -3.65
C PRO A 38 24.47 13.95 -4.06
N ILE A 39 24.30 15.15 -3.52
CA ILE A 39 25.23 16.26 -3.76
C ILE A 39 26.59 15.97 -3.11
N GLU A 40 26.58 15.39 -1.91
CA GLU A 40 27.78 14.98 -1.20
C GLU A 40 28.06 13.49 -1.45
N VAL A 41 29.08 13.22 -2.27
CA VAL A 41 29.47 11.85 -2.64
C VAL A 41 30.90 11.57 -2.18
N PRO A 42 31.17 10.45 -1.50
CA PRO A 42 32.54 10.04 -1.19
C PRO A 42 33.28 9.61 -2.47
N ILE A 43 34.42 10.25 -2.74
CA ILE A 43 35.31 9.88 -3.85
C ILE A 43 36.33 8.85 -3.37
N GLY A 44 36.32 7.67 -4.00
CA GLY A 44 37.27 6.59 -3.73
C GLY A 44 38.50 6.64 -4.63
N HIS A 45 38.34 7.06 -5.89
CA HIS A 45 39.42 7.14 -6.87
C HIS A 45 39.37 8.45 -7.68
N PRO A 46 40.51 9.09 -8.02
CA PRO A 46 40.52 10.37 -8.75
C PRO A 46 39.79 10.38 -10.10
N SER A 47 39.64 9.23 -10.76
CA SER A 47 38.88 9.13 -12.02
C SER A 47 37.37 9.30 -11.83
N GLU A 48 36.85 9.17 -10.62
CA GLU A 48 35.43 9.40 -10.31
C GLU A 48 35.11 10.89 -10.29
N ILE A 49 36.10 11.75 -10.14
CA ILE A 49 35.93 13.21 -10.02
C ILE A 49 35.22 13.79 -11.24
N ASP A 50 35.63 13.41 -12.45
CA ASP A 50 35.02 13.92 -13.68
C ASP A 50 33.56 13.48 -13.83
N GLY A 51 33.17 12.36 -13.21
CA GLY A 51 31.79 11.87 -13.16
C GLY A 51 30.89 12.63 -12.17
N ILE A 52 31.46 13.39 -11.23
CA ILE A 52 30.71 14.20 -10.26
C ILE A 52 30.62 15.66 -10.70
N PHE A 53 31.48 16.14 -11.60
CA PHE A 53 31.36 17.47 -12.19
C PHE A 53 30.33 17.52 -13.31
N ASP A 54 29.11 17.09 -13.00
CA ASP A 54 28.02 16.91 -13.94
C ASP A 54 26.95 18.01 -13.83
N THR A 55 25.97 18.00 -14.74
CA THR A 55 24.87 18.98 -14.75
C THR A 55 24.07 18.94 -13.45
N ILE A 56 23.89 17.75 -12.82
CA ILE A 56 23.16 17.59 -11.56
C ILE A 56 23.86 18.39 -10.47
N SER A 57 25.18 18.24 -10.31
CA SER A 57 25.92 18.90 -9.23
C SER A 57 25.84 20.43 -9.27
N TYR A 58 25.88 21.04 -10.46
CA TYR A 58 25.73 22.50 -10.60
C TYR A 58 24.28 22.95 -10.41
N ALA A 59 23.30 22.27 -11.01
CA ALA A 59 21.91 22.67 -10.97
C ALA A 59 21.27 22.42 -9.58
N THR A 60 21.54 21.26 -8.98
CA THR A 60 21.09 20.91 -7.62
C THR A 60 21.73 21.83 -6.59
N GLY A 61 23.05 21.99 -6.64
CA GLY A 61 23.78 22.82 -5.67
C GLY A 61 23.33 24.27 -5.69
N SER A 62 23.14 24.85 -6.88
CA SER A 62 22.63 26.23 -7.00
C SER A 62 21.18 26.38 -6.55
N SER A 63 20.34 25.37 -6.79
CA SER A 63 18.94 25.36 -6.36
C SER A 63 18.82 25.23 -4.84
N VAL A 64 19.57 24.32 -4.21
CA VAL A 64 19.61 24.18 -2.73
C VAL A 64 20.04 25.50 -2.09
N ILE A 65 21.07 26.17 -2.65
CA ILE A 65 21.52 27.48 -2.16
C ILE A 65 20.44 28.55 -2.35
N ARG A 66 19.67 28.52 -3.44
CA ARG A 66 18.55 29.45 -3.68
C ARG A 66 17.43 29.26 -2.67
N MET A 67 17.00 28.03 -2.41
CA MET A 67 16.02 27.71 -1.36
C MET A 67 16.51 28.12 0.02
N LEU A 68 17.80 27.84 0.31
CA LEU A 68 18.45 28.23 1.55
C LEU A 68 18.46 29.75 1.74
N HIS A 69 18.83 30.51 0.70
CA HIS A 69 18.87 31.97 0.70
C HIS A 69 17.50 32.57 1.01
N ASP A 70 16.44 32.06 0.40
CA ASP A 70 15.06 32.47 0.67
C ASP A 70 14.64 32.09 2.10
N TYR A 71 14.91 30.85 2.52
CA TYR A 71 14.55 30.36 3.85
C TYR A 71 15.21 31.17 4.97
N ILE A 72 16.46 31.62 4.84
CA ILE A 72 17.13 32.39 5.92
C ILE A 72 17.10 33.90 5.73
N GLY A 73 16.74 34.38 4.55
CA GLY A 73 16.75 35.78 4.17
C GLY A 73 18.14 36.32 3.78
N ASP A 74 18.13 37.37 2.94
CA ASP A 74 19.33 37.94 2.31
C ASP A 74 20.36 38.45 3.33
N ASP A 75 19.91 39.13 4.40
CA ASP A 75 20.81 39.71 5.42
C ASP A 75 21.58 38.63 6.17
N ALA A 76 20.89 37.58 6.64
CA ALA A 76 21.51 36.47 7.35
C ALA A 76 22.43 35.67 6.42
N PHE A 77 22.00 35.44 5.17
CA PHE A 77 22.81 34.75 4.17
C PHE A 77 24.12 35.49 3.89
N ARG A 78 24.06 36.80 3.61
CA ARG A 78 25.26 37.62 3.37
C ARG A 78 26.19 37.67 4.57
N LYS A 79 25.64 37.86 5.77
CA LYS A 79 26.43 37.89 7.02
C LYS A 79 27.13 36.57 7.27
N GLY A 80 26.41 35.45 7.15
CA GLY A 80 26.97 34.11 7.34
C GLY A 80 28.03 33.78 6.29
N LEU A 81 27.76 34.08 5.02
CA LEU A 81 28.71 33.88 3.92
C LEU A 81 29.96 34.75 4.07
N HIS A 82 29.82 36.01 4.47
CA HIS A 82 30.96 36.89 4.76
C HIS A 82 31.87 36.31 5.84
N ASN A 83 31.29 35.88 6.97
CA ASN A 83 32.04 35.29 8.07
C ASN A 83 32.72 33.98 7.64
N TYR A 84 32.00 33.12 6.92
CA TYR A 84 32.53 31.88 6.36
C TYR A 84 33.77 32.13 5.46
N LEU A 85 33.65 33.03 4.49
CA LEU A 85 34.75 33.37 3.58
C LEU A 85 35.93 34.00 4.30
N LYS A 86 35.68 34.78 5.36
CA LYS A 86 36.72 35.40 6.18
C LYS A 86 37.48 34.36 7.00
N ASP A 87 36.79 33.44 7.67
CA ASP A 87 37.40 32.46 8.58
C ASP A 87 38.19 31.37 7.83
N TYR A 88 37.71 31.02 6.62
CA TYR A 88 38.36 30.06 5.70
C TYR A 88 39.16 30.72 4.58
N SER A 89 39.46 32.01 4.68
CA SER A 89 40.27 32.71 3.68
C SER A 89 41.64 32.02 3.53
N TYR A 90 41.98 31.65 2.29
CA TYR A 90 43.20 30.91 1.94
C TYR A 90 43.35 29.53 2.63
N LYS A 91 42.24 28.91 3.05
CA LYS A 91 42.17 27.57 3.67
C LYS A 91 41.16 26.68 2.95
N ASN A 92 41.15 25.40 3.30
CA ASN A 92 40.14 24.44 2.88
C ASN A 92 38.94 24.43 3.84
N THR A 93 37.82 23.88 3.37
CA THR A 93 36.54 23.86 4.09
C THR A 93 35.71 22.66 3.64
N VAL A 94 34.69 22.31 4.42
CA VAL A 94 33.74 21.22 4.15
C VAL A 94 32.30 21.71 4.33
N THR A 95 31.31 20.95 3.86
CA THR A 95 29.89 21.33 3.86
C THR A 95 29.39 21.78 5.24
N PHE A 96 29.74 21.04 6.29
CA PHE A 96 29.39 21.36 7.68
C PHE A 96 29.80 22.78 8.09
N ASN A 97 30.95 23.25 7.62
CA ASN A 97 31.45 24.59 7.97
C ASN A 97 30.54 25.67 7.40
N LEU A 98 30.06 25.52 6.15
CA LEU A 98 29.16 26.46 5.51
C LEU A 98 27.81 26.51 6.26
N TRP A 99 27.22 25.35 6.54
CA TRP A 99 25.98 25.24 7.30
C TRP A 99 26.09 25.84 8.70
N SER A 100 27.19 25.60 9.40
CA SER A 100 27.42 26.19 10.73
C SER A 100 27.46 27.72 10.72
N HIS A 101 28.09 28.34 9.72
CA HIS A 101 28.17 29.81 9.64
C HIS A 101 26.84 30.45 9.26
N LEU A 102 26.13 29.85 8.31
CA LEU A 102 24.80 30.32 7.93
C LEU A 102 23.79 30.11 9.08
N ALA A 103 23.85 28.98 9.81
CA ALA A 103 23.02 28.70 10.99
C ALA A 103 23.23 29.75 12.09
N LYS A 104 24.49 30.08 12.37
CA LYS A 104 24.83 31.12 13.36
C LYS A 104 24.32 32.50 12.96
N ALA A 105 24.30 32.82 11.67
CA ALA A 105 23.85 34.13 11.19
C ALA A 105 22.32 34.27 11.18
N SER A 106 21.59 33.18 10.90
CA SER A 106 20.13 33.17 10.78
C SER A 106 19.39 32.79 12.06
N GLY A 107 20.02 32.01 12.94
CA GLY A 107 19.36 31.40 14.10
C GLY A 107 18.40 30.26 13.75
N LYS A 108 18.37 29.78 12.49
CA LYS A 108 17.53 28.67 12.02
C LYS A 108 18.29 27.32 12.06
N PRO A 109 17.60 26.17 12.16
CA PRO A 109 18.21 24.83 12.30
C PRO A 109 18.78 24.29 10.97
N LEU A 110 19.72 25.02 10.36
CA LEU A 110 20.15 24.76 8.98
C LEU A 110 20.89 23.44 8.76
N ILE A 111 21.57 22.92 9.77
CA ILE A 111 22.32 21.67 9.61
C ILE A 111 21.35 20.53 9.31
N GLU A 112 20.27 20.41 10.06
CA GLU A 112 19.24 19.38 9.88
C GLU A 112 18.53 19.54 8.54
N VAL A 113 18.06 20.76 8.25
CA VAL A 113 17.36 21.04 6.99
C VAL A 113 18.25 20.69 5.80
N MET A 114 19.46 21.26 5.71
CA MET A 114 20.32 21.10 4.54
C MET A 114 20.92 19.70 4.41
N SER A 115 21.14 18.96 5.51
CA SER A 115 21.65 17.58 5.43
C SER A 115 20.68 16.66 4.71
N SER A 116 19.36 16.85 4.88
CA SER A 116 18.35 16.11 4.11
C SER A 116 18.33 16.43 2.61
N TRP A 117 19.00 17.50 2.17
CA TRP A 117 19.10 17.86 0.75
C TRP A 117 20.46 17.52 0.14
N THR A 118 21.52 17.37 0.95
CA THR A 118 22.87 17.11 0.43
C THR A 118 23.30 15.65 0.50
N LEU A 119 22.79 14.89 1.46
CA LEU A 119 23.26 13.52 1.75
C LEU A 119 22.42 12.40 1.09
N GLN A 120 21.27 12.74 0.52
CA GLN A 120 20.39 11.78 -0.14
C GLN A 120 20.12 12.20 -1.60
N MET A 121 19.70 11.24 -2.41
CA MET A 121 19.39 11.43 -3.84
C MET A 121 17.92 11.78 -4.06
N GLY A 122 17.64 12.57 -5.10
CA GLY A 122 16.28 12.94 -5.48
C GLY A 122 15.69 14.09 -4.67
N TYR A 123 14.41 14.33 -4.94
CA TYR A 123 13.62 15.40 -4.31
C TYR A 123 12.17 14.94 -4.07
N PRO A 124 11.42 15.63 -3.18
CA PRO A 124 10.06 15.24 -2.84
C PRO A 124 9.01 15.77 -3.84
N LEU A 125 7.99 14.95 -4.05
CA LEU A 125 6.65 15.35 -4.47
C LEU A 125 5.82 15.66 -3.22
N VAL A 126 5.29 16.89 -3.15
CA VAL A 126 4.34 17.31 -2.12
C VAL A 126 2.92 17.21 -2.68
N THR A 127 2.07 16.37 -2.09
CA THR A 127 0.66 16.26 -2.47
C THR A 127 -0.22 17.08 -1.55
N VAL A 128 -1.14 17.83 -2.13
CA VAL A 128 -2.04 18.76 -1.44
C VAL A 128 -3.45 18.17 -1.43
N TYR A 129 -3.96 17.92 -0.22
CA TYR A 129 -5.36 17.62 0.03
C TYR A 129 -5.97 18.79 0.78
N GLU A 130 -7.19 19.19 0.41
CA GLU A 130 -7.87 20.32 1.04
C GLU A 130 -9.32 20.00 1.38
N GLU A 131 -9.73 20.45 2.56
CA GLU A 131 -11.11 20.33 3.03
C GLU A 131 -11.60 21.70 3.47
N GLN A 132 -12.81 22.06 3.05
CA GLN A 132 -13.43 23.31 3.47
C GLN A 132 -14.25 23.11 4.74
N GLN A 133 -13.95 23.89 5.77
CA GLN A 133 -14.70 23.91 7.03
C GLN A 133 -15.65 25.11 7.13
N LEU A 134 -16.49 25.11 8.17
CA LEU A 134 -17.34 26.26 8.52
C LEU A 134 -16.50 27.53 8.73
N ASN A 135 -17.10 28.70 8.49
CA ASN A 135 -16.48 30.03 8.67
C ASN A 135 -15.30 30.40 7.73
N LYS A 136 -15.27 29.89 6.48
CA LYS A 136 -14.19 30.19 5.51
C LYS A 136 -12.81 29.72 6.00
N THR A 137 -12.77 28.57 6.66
CA THR A 137 -11.53 27.95 7.11
C THR A 137 -11.18 26.80 6.19
N ARG A 138 -9.99 26.80 5.58
CA ARG A 138 -9.47 25.67 4.79
C ARG A 138 -8.50 24.86 5.63
N VAL A 139 -8.74 23.56 5.73
CA VAL A 139 -7.78 22.59 6.26
C VAL A 139 -7.01 22.00 5.09
N ILE A 140 -5.69 22.09 5.13
CA ILE A 140 -4.79 21.58 4.10
C ILE A 140 -3.94 20.49 4.72
N LYS A 141 -4.08 19.26 4.21
CA LYS A 141 -3.17 18.17 4.52
C LYS A 141 -2.12 18.07 3.40
N LEU A 142 -0.85 18.11 3.80
CA LEU A 142 0.28 17.93 2.90
C LEU A 142 0.95 16.60 3.20
N THR A 143 1.25 15.83 2.16
CA THR A 143 2.08 14.62 2.25
C THR A 143 3.30 14.75 1.36
N GLN A 144 4.41 14.12 1.74
CA GLN A 144 5.62 14.06 0.93
C GLN A 144 5.99 12.61 0.58
N GLN A 145 6.53 12.42 -0.62
CA GLN A 145 7.18 11.18 -1.06
C GLN A 145 8.26 11.55 -2.08
N ARG A 146 9.28 10.71 -2.30
CA ARG A 146 10.23 10.94 -3.39
C ARG A 146 9.52 10.94 -4.75
N PHE A 147 9.84 11.90 -5.61
CA PHE A 147 9.36 11.90 -7.00
C PHE A 147 10.29 11.06 -7.88
N ILE A 148 9.73 10.08 -8.60
CA ILE A 148 10.47 9.25 -9.55
C ILE A 148 9.83 9.37 -10.93
N ALA A 149 10.63 9.72 -11.94
CA ALA A 149 10.13 10.03 -13.29
C ALA A 149 9.43 8.85 -13.98
N ASP A 150 9.81 7.62 -13.64
CA ASP A 150 9.18 6.39 -14.14
C ASP A 150 7.91 6.00 -13.36
N GLY A 151 7.47 6.80 -12.38
CA GLY A 151 6.26 6.57 -11.58
C GLY A 151 6.27 5.38 -10.64
N SER A 152 7.42 4.73 -10.45
CA SER A 152 7.56 3.66 -9.46
C SER A 152 7.60 4.20 -8.03
N THR A 153 7.39 3.31 -7.05
CA THR A 153 7.43 3.66 -5.62
C THR A 153 8.86 3.77 -5.12
N ASP A 154 9.04 4.60 -4.09
CA ASP A 154 10.30 4.73 -3.37
C ASP A 154 10.41 3.63 -2.31
N ASP A 155 11.30 2.67 -2.55
CA ASP A 155 11.51 1.54 -1.63
C ASP A 155 12.18 1.99 -0.31
N ASP A 156 12.89 3.12 -0.32
CA ASP A 156 13.68 3.64 0.79
C ASP A 156 12.90 4.60 1.71
N ASN A 157 11.68 5.01 1.32
CA ASN A 157 10.83 5.99 2.02
C ASN A 157 11.61 7.26 2.45
N LEU A 158 12.38 7.83 1.52
CA LEU A 158 13.21 9.02 1.78
C LEU A 158 12.35 10.22 2.15
N GLN A 159 12.85 11.02 3.09
CA GLN A 159 12.15 12.20 3.62
C GLN A 159 13.06 13.42 3.59
N TRP A 160 12.46 14.57 3.32
CA TRP A 160 13.14 15.86 3.32
C TRP A 160 12.55 16.75 4.40
N THR A 161 13.40 17.61 4.96
CA THR A 161 12.91 18.75 5.75
C THR A 161 12.66 19.92 4.81
N ILE A 162 11.39 20.19 4.51
CA ILE A 162 10.98 21.08 3.40
C ILE A 162 10.46 22.42 3.94
N PRO A 163 11.09 23.55 3.59
CA PRO A 163 10.50 24.87 3.78
C PRO A 163 9.32 25.06 2.80
N ILE A 164 8.09 24.89 3.30
CA ILE A 164 6.87 25.06 2.51
C ILE A 164 6.41 26.51 2.61
N THR A 165 6.22 27.13 1.44
CA THR A 165 5.58 28.45 1.32
C THR A 165 4.21 28.32 0.67
N ILE A 166 3.22 29.03 1.20
CA ILE A 166 1.83 29.01 0.74
C ILE A 166 1.37 30.41 0.36
N PHE A 167 0.68 30.48 -0.77
CA PHE A 167 0.08 31.64 -1.40
C PHE A 167 -1.42 31.46 -1.53
N THR A 168 -2.14 32.56 -1.43
CA THR A 168 -3.60 32.58 -1.43
C THR A 168 -4.08 33.76 -2.25
N LYS A 169 -5.34 33.73 -2.66
CA LYS A 169 -6.00 34.84 -3.36
C LYS A 169 -5.97 36.18 -2.60
N SER A 170 -6.03 36.15 -1.27
CA SER A 170 -5.92 37.36 -0.44
C SER A 170 -4.52 37.96 -0.45
N ASN A 171 -3.50 37.13 -0.63
CA ASN A 171 -2.08 37.51 -0.58
C ASN A 171 -1.35 37.05 -1.86
N PRO A 172 -1.75 37.51 -3.06
CA PRO A 172 -1.28 36.92 -4.32
C PRO A 172 0.18 37.24 -4.68
N LYS A 173 0.82 38.17 -3.95
CA LYS A 173 2.19 38.65 -4.20
C LYS A 173 3.11 38.56 -2.97
N SER A 174 2.69 37.85 -1.92
CA SER A 174 3.46 37.69 -0.67
C SER A 174 3.11 36.38 0.03
N ILE A 175 4.07 35.77 0.71
CA ILE A 175 3.86 34.51 1.45
C ILE A 175 2.75 34.70 2.48
N ALA A 176 1.66 33.95 2.33
CA ALA A 176 0.55 33.93 3.28
C ALA A 176 0.90 33.09 4.51
N LYS A 177 1.63 31.99 4.30
CA LYS A 177 2.12 31.10 5.36
C LYS A 177 3.45 30.47 4.96
N GLU A 178 4.40 30.45 5.87
CA GLU A 178 5.65 29.69 5.78
C GLU A 178 5.67 28.67 6.93
N ILE A 179 6.03 27.43 6.63
CA ILE A 179 6.08 26.32 7.57
C ILE A 179 7.21 25.36 7.19
N LEU A 180 7.80 24.69 8.18
CA LEU A 180 8.80 23.65 7.98
C LEU A 180 8.12 22.29 8.07
N MET A 181 8.15 21.51 6.98
CA MET A 181 7.65 20.14 6.95
C MET A 181 8.81 19.19 7.29
N ASP A 182 8.80 18.65 8.51
CA ASP A 182 9.82 17.75 9.07
C ASP A 182 9.29 16.31 9.25
N LYS A 183 8.09 16.04 8.72
CA LYS A 183 7.36 14.77 8.84
C LYS A 183 6.82 14.31 7.48
N PRO A 184 6.45 13.02 7.33
CA PRO A 184 5.83 12.50 6.10
C PRO A 184 4.54 13.22 5.74
N GLU A 185 3.78 13.64 6.74
CA GLU A 185 2.55 14.40 6.57
C GLU A 185 2.42 15.50 7.62
N ILE A 186 1.79 16.60 7.23
CA ILE A 186 1.43 17.70 8.12
C ILE A 186 0.05 18.23 7.74
N THR A 187 -0.65 18.79 8.74
CA THR A 187 -1.94 19.45 8.53
C THR A 187 -1.83 20.90 8.94
N ILE A 188 -2.36 21.80 8.11
CA ILE A 188 -2.28 23.24 8.25
C ILE A 188 -3.68 23.82 8.11
N THR A 189 -4.01 24.79 8.95
CA THR A 189 -5.27 25.51 8.85
C THR A 189 -5.01 26.91 8.32
N LEU A 190 -5.76 27.30 7.29
CA LEU A 190 -5.78 28.67 6.75
C LEU A 190 -7.16 29.30 6.97
N GLU A 191 -7.16 30.43 7.65
CA GLU A 191 -8.38 31.19 7.94
C GLU A 191 -8.71 32.17 6.82
N ASN A 192 -10.00 32.52 6.68
CA ASN A 192 -10.51 33.48 5.71
C ASN A 192 -10.28 33.12 4.23
N ILE A 193 -10.31 31.82 3.91
CA ILE A 193 -10.24 31.29 2.54
C ILE A 193 -11.58 30.64 2.19
N SER A 194 -12.30 31.23 1.24
CA SER A 194 -13.62 30.75 0.78
C SER A 194 -13.46 29.51 -0.10
N GLU A 195 -14.50 28.71 -0.30
CA GLU A 195 -14.41 27.45 -1.06
C GLU A 195 -13.76 27.64 -2.44
N ASP A 196 -14.15 28.69 -3.16
CA ASP A 196 -13.68 28.99 -4.52
C ASP A 196 -12.33 29.72 -4.58
N ASP A 197 -11.77 30.11 -3.43
CA ASP A 197 -10.49 30.80 -3.41
C ASP A 197 -9.36 29.81 -3.68
N TRP A 198 -8.43 30.21 -4.55
CA TRP A 198 -7.28 29.39 -4.90
C TRP A 198 -6.19 29.45 -3.83
N ILE A 199 -5.46 28.34 -3.71
CA ILE A 199 -4.28 28.19 -2.87
C ILE A 199 -3.17 27.61 -3.73
N LYS A 200 -1.95 28.10 -3.53
CA LYS A 200 -0.78 27.68 -4.28
C LYS A 200 0.43 27.52 -3.34
N LEU A 201 1.14 26.41 -3.47
CA LEU A 201 2.39 26.14 -2.74
C LEU A 201 3.63 26.52 -3.55
N ASN A 202 4.76 26.69 -2.86
CA ASN A 202 6.10 26.91 -3.43
C ASN A 202 6.24 28.25 -4.17
N TYR A 203 6.13 29.37 -3.45
CA TYR A 203 6.18 30.71 -4.05
C TYR A 203 7.42 30.97 -4.90
N ASN A 204 7.21 31.51 -6.11
CA ASN A 204 8.24 31.74 -7.13
C ASN A 204 9.10 30.50 -7.43
N SER A 205 8.58 29.31 -7.11
CA SER A 205 9.20 28.02 -7.31
C SER A 205 10.63 27.96 -6.77
N ILE A 206 10.77 28.36 -5.52
CA ILE A 206 12.06 28.44 -4.83
C ILE A 206 12.42 27.11 -4.15
N GLY A 207 11.46 26.46 -3.51
CA GLY A 207 11.64 25.18 -2.85
C GLY A 207 11.86 24.05 -3.85
N LEU A 208 12.75 23.11 -3.53
CA LEU A 208 13.13 22.01 -4.42
C LEU A 208 12.14 20.85 -4.32
N TYR A 209 10.90 21.10 -4.74
CA TYR A 209 9.86 20.08 -4.72
C TYR A 209 8.79 20.37 -5.77
N ARG A 210 8.18 19.30 -6.26
CA ARG A 210 7.00 19.38 -7.14
C ARG A 210 5.73 19.38 -6.29
N VAL A 211 4.66 19.98 -6.80
CA VAL A 211 3.37 20.01 -6.11
C VAL A 211 2.30 19.30 -6.92
N LYS A 212 1.63 18.32 -6.30
CA LYS A 212 0.43 17.67 -6.85
C LYS A 212 -0.81 18.22 -6.17
N TYR A 213 -1.72 18.75 -6.97
CA TYR A 213 -3.06 19.16 -6.55
C TYR A 213 -4.10 18.14 -7.03
N GLU A 214 -5.20 18.02 -6.30
CA GLU A 214 -6.39 17.32 -6.80
C GLU A 214 -7.04 18.10 -7.96
N PRO A 215 -7.77 17.44 -8.88
CA PRO A 215 -8.32 18.10 -10.07
C PRO A 215 -9.18 19.34 -9.76
N LYS A 216 -10.01 19.29 -8.70
CA LYS A 216 -10.84 20.42 -8.25
C LYS A 216 -9.98 21.61 -7.81
N THR A 217 -8.92 21.36 -7.05
CA THR A 217 -7.99 22.38 -6.56
C THR A 217 -7.14 22.95 -7.70
N LEU A 218 -6.65 22.09 -8.60
CA LEU A 218 -5.91 22.52 -9.79
C LEU A 218 -6.75 23.45 -10.67
N ALA A 219 -8.03 23.14 -10.88
CA ALA A 219 -8.93 23.95 -11.70
C ALA A 219 -9.11 25.38 -11.15
N ARG A 220 -9.00 25.58 -9.82
CA ARG A 220 -9.07 26.93 -9.22
C ARG A 220 -7.86 27.81 -9.57
N LEU A 221 -6.74 27.21 -9.99
CA LEU A 221 -5.56 27.95 -10.45
C LEU A 221 -5.74 28.52 -11.87
N ASN A 222 -6.76 28.11 -12.63
CA ASN A 222 -7.01 28.62 -13.97
C ASN A 222 -7.24 30.13 -14.01
N GLU A 223 -8.03 30.67 -13.07
CA GLU A 223 -8.33 32.11 -12.99
C GLU A 223 -7.08 32.96 -12.74
N PRO A 224 -6.25 32.70 -11.70
CA PRO A 224 -5.07 33.51 -11.45
C PRO A 224 -3.96 33.31 -12.48
N ILE A 225 -3.96 32.22 -13.25
CA ILE A 225 -3.10 32.05 -14.44
C ILE A 225 -3.59 32.94 -15.58
N ALA A 226 -4.86 32.81 -15.98
CA ALA A 226 -5.42 33.54 -17.12
C ALA A 226 -5.34 35.05 -16.94
N ASN A 227 -5.57 35.51 -15.70
CA ASN A 227 -5.50 36.93 -15.33
C ASN A 227 -4.09 37.39 -14.94
N LYS A 228 -3.06 36.53 -15.08
CA LYS A 228 -1.64 36.82 -14.77
C LYS A 228 -1.42 37.37 -13.35
N ILE A 229 -2.22 36.88 -12.40
CA ILE A 229 -2.08 37.20 -10.98
C ILE A 229 -0.82 36.53 -10.42
N LEU A 230 -0.58 35.27 -10.79
CA LEU A 230 0.64 34.53 -10.45
C LEU A 230 1.84 35.06 -11.24
N SER A 231 3.05 34.94 -10.68
CA SER A 231 4.30 35.33 -11.35
C SER A 231 4.61 34.40 -12.55
N PRO A 232 5.43 34.84 -13.52
CA PRO A 232 5.87 33.97 -14.62
C PRO A 232 6.54 32.68 -14.15
N GLN A 233 7.32 32.72 -13.06
CA GLN A 233 7.94 31.53 -12.45
C GLN A 233 6.88 30.52 -11.99
N ASP A 234 5.84 31.01 -11.33
CA ASP A 234 4.76 30.18 -10.79
C ASP A 234 3.91 29.56 -11.90
N ARG A 235 3.56 30.35 -12.93
CA ARG A 235 2.82 29.86 -14.10
C ARG A 235 3.65 28.82 -14.86
N LEU A 236 4.96 29.04 -15.03
CA LEU A 236 5.84 28.05 -15.64
C LEU A 236 5.85 26.74 -14.87
N MET A 237 6.05 26.79 -13.55
CA MET A 237 6.18 25.56 -12.77
C MET A 237 4.88 24.82 -12.54
N ILE A 238 3.73 25.50 -12.49
CA ILE A 238 2.44 24.80 -12.38
C ILE A 238 2.25 23.87 -13.59
N GLN A 239 2.50 24.36 -14.81
CA GLN A 239 2.36 23.50 -15.99
C GLN A 239 3.51 22.47 -16.10
N ASP A 240 4.72 22.78 -15.64
CA ASP A 240 5.85 21.83 -15.62
C ASP A 240 5.61 20.67 -14.63
N ASP A 241 5.10 20.97 -13.43
CA ASP A 241 4.74 19.98 -12.42
C ASP A 241 3.65 19.05 -12.91
N VAL A 242 2.57 19.61 -13.47
CA VAL A 242 1.47 18.80 -14.02
C VAL A 242 1.96 17.93 -15.18
N ALA A 243 2.78 18.47 -16.08
CA ALA A 243 3.37 17.69 -17.17
C ALA A 243 4.25 16.54 -16.66
N ALA A 244 5.10 16.78 -15.67
CA ALA A 244 5.94 15.75 -15.06
C ALA A 244 5.10 14.68 -14.33
N LEU A 245 4.05 15.10 -13.60
CA LEU A 245 3.11 14.19 -12.95
C LEU A 245 2.33 13.35 -13.97
N CYS A 246 1.96 13.91 -15.11
CA CYS A 246 1.35 13.16 -16.21
C CYS A 246 2.33 12.13 -16.78
N ASN A 247 3.59 12.51 -17.02
CA ASN A 247 4.63 11.59 -17.51
C ASN A 247 4.89 10.43 -16.53
N ALA A 248 4.87 10.70 -15.22
CA ALA A 248 5.00 9.68 -14.18
C ALA A 248 3.73 8.84 -13.99
N GLY A 249 2.58 9.25 -14.53
CA GLY A 249 1.29 8.57 -14.36
C GLY A 249 0.54 8.94 -13.07
N HIS A 250 0.95 10.02 -12.39
CA HIS A 250 0.29 10.54 -11.19
C HIS A 250 -0.86 11.52 -11.47
N GLN A 251 -0.98 12.02 -12.70
CA GLN A 251 -2.07 12.90 -13.16
C GLN A 251 -2.48 12.61 -14.62
N SER A 252 -3.62 13.17 -15.06
CA SER A 252 -4.16 12.98 -16.41
C SER A 252 -3.74 14.09 -17.37
N PHE A 253 -3.30 13.72 -18.59
CA PHE A 253 -3.05 14.68 -19.67
C PHE A 253 -4.31 15.48 -20.06
N VAL A 254 -5.51 14.97 -19.77
CA VAL A 254 -6.76 15.73 -19.97
C VAL A 254 -6.78 16.96 -19.06
N ASP A 255 -6.39 16.80 -17.80
CA ASP A 255 -6.35 17.92 -16.84
C ASP A 255 -5.23 18.89 -17.18
N TYR A 256 -4.10 18.39 -17.69
CA TYR A 256 -3.04 19.24 -18.26
C TYR A 256 -3.53 20.08 -19.44
N LEU A 257 -4.23 19.47 -20.42
CA LEU A 257 -4.76 20.20 -21.57
C LEU A 257 -5.85 21.21 -21.18
N LYS A 258 -6.68 20.90 -20.17
CA LYS A 258 -7.66 21.85 -19.61
C LYS A 258 -6.95 23.03 -18.93
N LEU A 259 -5.93 22.76 -18.13
CA LEU A 259 -5.11 23.78 -17.48
C LEU A 259 -4.47 24.71 -18.53
N LEU A 260 -3.88 24.15 -19.59
CA LEU A 260 -3.22 24.92 -20.64
C LEU A 260 -4.16 25.91 -21.35
N LEU A 261 -5.47 25.68 -21.39
CA LEU A 261 -6.42 26.67 -21.95
C LEU A 261 -6.40 28.01 -21.20
N SER A 262 -6.02 28.02 -19.93
CA SER A 262 -5.82 29.26 -19.17
C SER A 262 -4.59 30.07 -19.60
N TYR A 263 -3.69 29.49 -20.41
CA TYR A 263 -2.48 30.14 -20.94
C TYR A 263 -2.66 30.77 -22.32
N LYS A 264 -3.87 30.77 -22.88
CA LYS A 264 -4.14 31.28 -24.24
C LYS A 264 -3.63 32.71 -24.51
N ASP A 265 -3.58 33.55 -23.48
CA ASP A 265 -3.12 34.94 -23.54
C ASP A 265 -1.76 35.20 -22.85
N GLU A 266 -1.05 34.12 -22.48
CA GLU A 266 0.32 34.17 -21.95
C GLU A 266 1.25 34.92 -22.92
N ASP A 267 2.10 35.79 -22.40
CA ASP A 267 3.04 36.63 -23.15
C ASP A 267 4.50 36.45 -22.72
N ASN A 268 4.76 35.66 -21.67
CA ASN A 268 6.12 35.36 -21.28
C ASN A 268 6.71 34.28 -22.20
N PHE A 269 7.79 34.65 -22.89
CA PHE A 269 8.55 33.75 -23.77
C PHE A 269 8.97 32.45 -23.07
N THR A 270 9.47 32.54 -21.84
CA THR A 270 10.04 31.41 -21.12
C THR A 270 8.96 30.41 -20.69
N VAL A 271 7.79 30.90 -20.26
CA VAL A 271 6.61 30.06 -19.99
C VAL A 271 6.20 29.30 -21.26
N TRP A 272 6.10 30.02 -22.39
CA TRP A 272 5.77 29.41 -23.68
C TRP A 272 6.82 28.43 -24.21
N LYS A 273 8.11 28.68 -23.94
CA LYS A 273 9.19 27.74 -24.29
C LYS A 273 8.96 26.38 -23.62
N SER A 274 8.59 26.38 -22.33
CA SER A 274 8.27 25.14 -21.61
C SER A 274 6.99 24.48 -22.13
N ILE A 275 5.90 25.24 -22.31
CA ILE A 275 4.63 24.73 -22.88
C ILE A 275 4.85 24.13 -24.27
N ALA A 276 5.57 24.83 -25.15
CA ALA A 276 5.84 24.38 -26.51
C ALA A 276 6.67 23.11 -26.55
N SER A 277 7.60 22.93 -25.60
CA SER A 277 8.36 21.69 -25.44
C SER A 277 7.44 20.52 -25.12
N THR A 278 6.59 20.64 -24.09
CA THR A 278 5.66 19.58 -23.69
C THR A 278 4.61 19.27 -24.76
N ILE A 279 4.01 20.30 -25.36
CA ILE A 279 3.07 20.14 -26.48
C ILE A 279 3.76 19.52 -27.70
N GLY A 280 5.03 19.86 -27.95
CA GLY A 280 5.85 19.28 -29.01
C GLY A 280 6.03 17.78 -28.82
N ASN A 281 6.40 17.36 -27.61
CA ASN A 281 6.53 15.94 -27.26
C ASN A 281 5.19 15.21 -27.42
N LEU A 282 4.10 15.77 -26.88
CA LEU A 282 2.76 15.19 -27.03
C LEU A 282 2.33 15.11 -28.50
N SER A 283 2.69 16.11 -29.32
CA SER A 283 2.45 16.09 -30.77
C SER A 283 3.14 14.92 -31.45
N SER A 284 4.40 14.65 -31.12
CA SER A 284 5.16 13.54 -31.69
C SER A 284 4.55 12.18 -31.33
N LEU A 285 4.01 12.06 -30.11
CA LEU A 285 3.29 10.86 -29.66
C LEU A 285 1.96 10.68 -30.41
N LEU A 286 1.18 11.76 -30.50
CA LEU A 286 -0.16 11.73 -31.10
C LEU A 286 -0.15 11.65 -32.63
N GLU A 287 0.96 11.97 -33.30
CA GLU A 287 1.09 11.98 -34.78
C GLU A 287 0.61 10.67 -35.43
N TYR A 288 0.72 9.55 -34.72
CA TYR A 288 0.38 8.20 -35.20
C TYR A 288 -1.00 7.72 -34.76
N THR A 289 -1.82 8.61 -34.20
CA THR A 289 -3.15 8.30 -33.68
C THR A 289 -4.23 9.03 -34.47
N ASP A 290 -5.46 8.49 -34.44
CA ASP A 290 -6.63 9.12 -35.07
C ASP A 290 -7.00 10.48 -34.45
N TYR A 291 -6.39 10.83 -33.31
CA TYR A 291 -6.65 12.05 -32.55
C TYR A 291 -5.74 13.22 -32.94
N PHE A 292 -4.74 13.01 -33.81
CA PHE A 292 -3.77 14.04 -34.15
C PHE A 292 -4.40 15.30 -34.74
N ASP A 293 -5.40 15.14 -35.61
CA ASP A 293 -6.12 16.26 -36.21
C ASP A 293 -6.91 17.08 -35.18
N GLN A 294 -7.49 16.40 -34.17
CA GLN A 294 -8.18 17.09 -33.07
C GLN A 294 -7.17 17.85 -32.20
N PHE A 295 -6.00 17.26 -31.95
CA PHE A 295 -4.93 17.91 -31.20
C PHE A 295 -4.37 19.15 -31.94
N LYS A 296 -4.21 19.08 -33.27
CA LYS A 296 -3.87 20.27 -34.08
C LYS A 296 -4.90 21.39 -33.91
N LYS A 297 -6.20 21.09 -33.96
CA LYS A 297 -7.27 22.08 -33.70
C LYS A 297 -7.19 22.68 -32.29
N TYR A 298 -6.87 21.88 -31.29
CA TYR A 298 -6.63 22.36 -29.93
C TYR A 298 -5.46 23.36 -29.88
N ARG A 299 -4.31 23.03 -30.50
CA ARG A 299 -3.15 23.93 -30.56
C ARG A 299 -3.46 25.25 -31.29
N LEU A 300 -4.23 25.19 -32.37
CA LEU A 300 -4.72 26.39 -33.06
C LEU A 300 -5.50 27.29 -32.09
N ASN A 301 -6.48 26.74 -31.37
CA ASN A 301 -7.26 27.51 -30.39
C ASN A 301 -6.39 28.13 -29.29
N LEU A 302 -5.40 27.38 -28.81
CA LEU A 302 -4.48 27.81 -27.76
C LEU A 302 -3.57 28.97 -28.22
N CYS A 303 -3.09 28.96 -29.47
CA CYS A 303 -2.09 29.91 -29.96
C CYS A 303 -2.67 31.11 -30.74
N SER A 304 -3.91 31.03 -31.24
CA SER A 304 -4.47 32.05 -32.15
C SER A 304 -4.56 33.44 -31.52
N SER A 305 -4.93 33.54 -30.23
CA SER A 305 -5.10 34.83 -29.55
C SER A 305 -3.79 35.59 -29.45
N ILE A 306 -2.75 34.91 -28.96
CA ILE A 306 -1.41 35.50 -28.83
C ILE A 306 -0.84 35.89 -30.19
N GLN A 307 -1.02 35.06 -31.23
CA GLN A 307 -0.54 35.39 -32.58
C GLN A 307 -1.18 36.66 -33.14
N ASN A 308 -2.49 36.83 -32.99
CA ASN A 308 -3.20 38.03 -33.44
C ASN A 308 -2.67 39.30 -32.75
N ARG A 309 -2.14 39.18 -31.52
CA ARG A 309 -1.54 40.29 -30.77
C ARG A 309 -0.11 40.61 -31.20
N ILE A 310 0.74 39.61 -31.42
CA ILE A 310 2.19 39.82 -31.64
C ILE A 310 2.60 39.92 -33.11
N GLY A 311 1.78 39.39 -34.02
CA GLY A 311 1.97 39.46 -35.48
C GLY A 311 3.28 38.86 -36.00
N TRP A 312 3.55 39.09 -37.29
CA TRP A 312 4.76 38.62 -37.98
C TRP A 312 5.96 39.57 -37.86
N ASP A 313 5.68 40.88 -37.71
CA ASP A 313 6.68 41.93 -37.80
C ASP A 313 6.86 42.63 -36.46
N ALA A 314 8.09 43.02 -36.15
CA ALA A 314 8.40 43.71 -34.91
C ALA A 314 7.75 45.10 -34.86
N THR A 315 7.22 45.46 -33.70
CA THR A 315 6.67 46.80 -33.45
C THR A 315 7.74 47.78 -32.96
N THR A 316 7.47 49.09 -33.02
CA THR A 316 8.39 50.10 -32.50
C THR A 316 8.49 50.00 -30.97
N ASN A 317 9.72 49.92 -30.43
CA ASN A 317 10.02 49.69 -29.01
C ASN A 317 9.51 48.33 -28.45
N GLU A 318 9.50 47.30 -29.29
CA GLU A 318 9.11 45.94 -28.88
C GLU A 318 10.02 45.37 -27.78
N ASN A 319 9.41 44.72 -26.78
CA ASN A 319 10.13 43.98 -25.76
C ASN A 319 10.90 42.80 -26.41
N PRO A 320 12.22 42.64 -26.15
CA PRO A 320 13.01 41.55 -26.72
C PRO A 320 12.42 40.14 -26.50
N LEU A 321 11.72 39.90 -25.39
CA LEU A 321 11.07 38.62 -25.11
C LEU A 321 9.88 38.36 -26.04
N VAL A 322 9.16 39.40 -26.50
CA VAL A 322 8.09 39.24 -27.50
C VAL A 322 8.68 38.83 -28.85
N ALA A 323 9.85 39.37 -29.22
CA ALA A 323 10.56 38.97 -30.42
C ALA A 323 11.00 37.49 -30.38
N MET A 324 11.36 36.97 -29.20
CA MET A 324 11.70 35.56 -28.98
C MET A 324 10.46 34.64 -28.89
N LEU A 325 9.32 35.15 -28.41
CA LEU A 325 8.06 34.40 -28.34
C LEU A 325 7.47 34.15 -29.74
N ARG A 326 7.52 35.16 -30.62
CA ARG A 326 6.97 35.11 -31.98
C ARG A 326 7.33 33.84 -32.77
N PRO A 327 8.60 33.44 -32.92
CA PRO A 327 8.94 32.23 -33.67
C PRO A 327 8.38 30.94 -33.06
N ILE A 328 8.18 30.86 -31.74
CA ILE A 328 7.57 29.69 -31.10
C ILE A 328 6.10 29.56 -31.54
N ILE A 329 5.34 30.65 -31.41
CA ILE A 329 3.91 30.68 -31.77
C ILE A 329 3.71 30.42 -33.27
N LEU A 330 4.49 31.08 -34.13
CA LEU A 330 4.45 30.85 -35.58
C LEU A 330 4.73 29.38 -35.93
N THR A 331 5.70 28.76 -35.26
CA THR A 331 6.03 27.34 -35.49
C THR A 331 4.90 26.41 -35.06
N LEU A 332 4.28 26.65 -33.90
CA LEU A 332 3.17 25.85 -33.39
C LEU A 332 1.93 25.93 -34.30
N LEU A 333 1.58 27.15 -34.75
CA LEU A 333 0.46 27.37 -35.67
C LEU A 333 0.75 26.76 -37.05
N GLY A 334 1.95 27.00 -37.58
CA GLY A 334 2.37 26.44 -38.87
C GLY A 334 2.35 24.91 -38.88
N LYS A 335 2.80 24.25 -37.80
CA LYS A 335 2.71 22.77 -37.65
C LYS A 335 1.30 22.26 -37.33
N SER A 336 0.31 23.13 -37.19
CA SER A 336 -1.09 22.79 -36.88
C SER A 336 -2.04 23.08 -38.04
N ASP A 337 -1.52 23.16 -39.27
CA ASP A 337 -2.28 23.41 -40.50
C ASP A 337 -3.00 24.79 -40.53
N ASP A 338 -2.43 25.81 -39.90
CA ASP A 338 -2.87 27.19 -40.11
C ASP A 338 -2.46 27.68 -41.50
N GLN A 339 -3.41 27.69 -42.43
CA GLN A 339 -3.17 28.03 -43.82
C GLN A 339 -2.62 29.45 -44.00
N ALA A 340 -3.06 30.42 -43.19
CA ALA A 340 -2.58 31.80 -43.29
C ALA A 340 -1.11 31.91 -42.87
N ILE A 341 -0.72 31.19 -41.82
CA ILE A 341 0.68 31.13 -41.38
C ILE A 341 1.56 30.40 -42.40
N ILE A 342 1.07 29.30 -42.97
CA ILE A 342 1.80 28.52 -43.97
C ILE A 342 2.06 29.34 -45.25
N ASP A 343 1.04 30.04 -45.75
CA ASP A 343 1.15 30.83 -46.97
C ASP A 343 2.08 32.03 -46.78
N GLU A 344 2.00 32.71 -45.64
CA GLU A 344 2.91 33.81 -45.30
C GLU A 344 4.36 33.32 -45.12
N ALA A 345 4.58 32.17 -44.48
CA ALA A 345 5.90 31.55 -44.37
C ALA A 345 6.49 31.24 -45.76
N LYS A 346 5.71 30.61 -46.64
CA LYS A 346 6.11 30.30 -48.02
C LYS A 346 6.41 31.57 -48.81
N TYR A 347 5.59 32.60 -48.69
CA TYR A 347 5.80 33.90 -49.33
C TYR A 347 7.13 34.52 -48.87
N ARG A 348 7.37 34.64 -47.56
CA ARG A 348 8.61 35.20 -47.00
C ARG A 348 9.84 34.38 -47.40
N PHE A 349 9.74 33.05 -47.43
CA PHE A 349 10.82 32.18 -47.90
C PHE A 349 11.14 32.40 -49.39
N GLN A 350 10.13 32.53 -50.25
CA GLN A 350 10.32 32.86 -51.66
C GLN A 350 10.97 34.23 -51.85
N GLN A 351 10.53 35.25 -51.10
CA GLN A 351 11.17 36.57 -51.10
C GLN A 351 12.63 36.49 -50.63
N HIS A 352 12.92 35.60 -49.67
CA HIS A 352 14.30 35.40 -49.23
C HIS A 352 15.19 34.80 -50.31
N MET A 353 14.67 33.82 -51.04
CA MET A 353 15.37 33.20 -52.16
C MET A 353 15.61 34.17 -53.32
N SER A 354 14.79 35.21 -53.47
CA SER A 354 14.98 36.28 -54.45
C SER A 354 15.88 37.44 -53.98
N GLY A 355 16.44 37.35 -52.77
CA GLY A 355 17.44 38.30 -52.25
C GLY A 355 16.95 39.26 -51.16
N ASN A 356 15.67 39.20 -50.76
CA ASN A 356 15.18 39.97 -49.61
C ASN A 356 15.64 39.33 -48.28
N LEU A 357 15.81 40.10 -47.22
CA LEU A 357 16.20 39.55 -45.91
C LEU A 357 14.97 39.26 -45.05
N ILE A 358 14.90 38.05 -44.48
CA ILE A 358 13.98 37.74 -43.38
C ILE A 358 14.65 38.16 -42.06
N ASP A 359 13.88 38.80 -41.17
CA ASP A 359 14.31 39.10 -39.80
C ASP A 359 14.93 37.85 -39.14
N PRO A 360 16.14 37.94 -38.55
CA PRO A 360 16.82 36.80 -37.94
C PRO A 360 16.00 36.06 -36.87
N ASN A 361 15.11 36.74 -36.14
CA ASN A 361 14.33 36.14 -35.06
C ASN A 361 13.23 35.20 -35.58
N ILE A 362 12.59 35.54 -36.71
CA ILE A 362 11.50 34.71 -37.29
C ILE A 362 11.99 33.75 -38.37
N ARG A 363 13.21 33.95 -38.88
CA ARG A 363 13.80 33.10 -39.94
C ARG A 363 13.77 31.61 -39.60
N PRO A 364 14.13 31.16 -38.38
CA PRO A 364 14.02 29.74 -38.01
C PRO A 364 12.59 29.22 -38.15
N ALA A 365 11.59 29.98 -37.70
CA ALA A 365 10.18 29.59 -37.81
C ALA A 365 9.75 29.47 -39.28
N VAL A 366 10.12 30.43 -40.14
CA VAL A 366 9.84 30.36 -41.58
C VAL A 366 10.43 29.09 -42.19
N TYR A 367 11.70 28.78 -41.89
CA TYR A 367 12.36 27.59 -42.42
C TYR A 367 11.73 26.31 -41.92
N VAL A 368 11.42 26.22 -40.62
CA VAL A 368 10.78 25.05 -40.03
C VAL A 368 9.40 24.83 -40.67
N VAL A 369 8.56 25.86 -40.76
CA VAL A 369 7.22 25.72 -41.36
C VAL A 369 7.30 25.33 -42.83
N VAL A 370 8.14 25.99 -43.63
CA VAL A 370 8.28 25.64 -45.06
C VAL A 370 8.84 24.22 -45.24
N SER A 371 9.84 23.83 -44.43
CA SER A 371 10.43 22.49 -44.49
C SER A 371 9.44 21.39 -44.05
N HIS A 372 8.55 21.68 -43.10
CA HIS A 372 7.53 20.73 -42.64
C HIS A 372 6.57 20.33 -43.76
N TYR A 373 6.27 21.25 -44.69
CA TYR A 373 5.46 21.00 -45.88
C TYR A 373 6.31 20.84 -47.16
N GLY A 374 7.61 20.56 -47.01
CA GLY A 374 8.57 20.30 -48.08
C GLY A 374 8.60 18.83 -48.51
N ASP A 375 9.76 18.32 -48.89
CA ASP A 375 9.92 16.90 -49.27
C ASP A 375 9.70 15.95 -48.08
N LYS A 376 9.06 14.80 -48.34
CA LYS A 376 8.68 13.79 -47.34
C LYS A 376 9.88 13.08 -46.69
N ASN A 377 11.11 13.33 -47.12
CA ASN A 377 12.33 12.64 -46.66
C ASN A 377 13.08 13.36 -45.53
N SER A 378 12.51 14.40 -44.91
CA SER A 378 13.13 15.09 -43.76
C SER A 378 13.36 14.12 -42.59
N ALA A 379 14.54 14.15 -41.97
CA ALA A 379 14.95 13.24 -40.88
C ALA A 379 13.96 13.19 -39.69
N LEU A 380 13.25 14.29 -39.43
CA LEU A 380 12.27 14.40 -38.34
C LEU A 380 10.85 13.95 -38.73
N SER A 381 10.63 13.58 -40.00
CA SER A 381 9.35 13.08 -40.47
C SER A 381 9.20 11.58 -40.20
N ARG A 382 7.95 11.09 -40.25
CA ARG A 382 7.61 9.66 -40.22
C ARG A 382 8.49 8.79 -41.14
N VAL A 383 8.82 9.29 -42.33
CA VAL A 383 9.62 8.54 -43.32
C VAL A 383 11.11 8.71 -43.07
N GLY A 384 11.56 9.91 -42.69
CA GLY A 384 12.97 10.19 -42.46
C GLY A 384 13.54 9.52 -41.21
N ARG A 385 12.77 9.33 -40.13
CA ARG A 385 13.27 8.67 -38.92
C ARG A 385 13.67 7.22 -39.17
N ASP A 386 12.90 6.48 -39.98
CA ASP A 386 13.19 5.09 -40.33
C ASP A 386 14.48 5.02 -41.18
N ILE A 387 14.71 6.04 -42.00
CA ILE A 387 15.93 6.20 -42.80
C ILE A 387 17.13 6.48 -41.88
N VAL A 388 16.99 7.37 -40.89
CA VAL A 388 18.03 7.68 -39.90
C VAL A 388 18.37 6.48 -39.03
N TRP A 389 17.37 5.72 -38.56
CA TRP A 389 17.59 4.51 -37.77
C TRP A 389 18.35 3.44 -38.56
N LYS A 390 17.93 3.17 -39.80
CA LYS A 390 18.66 2.25 -40.69
C LYS A 390 20.08 2.73 -41.00
N PHE A 391 20.28 4.04 -41.12
CA PHE A 391 21.61 4.62 -41.31
C PHE A 391 22.49 4.41 -40.06
N LEU A 392 21.96 4.63 -38.85
CA LEU A 392 22.67 4.38 -37.60
C LEU A 392 23.11 2.91 -37.48
N GLN A 393 22.18 1.97 -37.68
CA GLN A 393 22.47 0.54 -37.62
C GLN A 393 23.56 0.12 -38.60
N LYS A 394 23.47 0.61 -39.85
CA LYS A 394 24.40 0.22 -40.92
C LYS A 394 25.82 0.78 -40.72
N ASN A 395 25.95 1.96 -40.15
CA ASN A 395 27.22 2.70 -40.12
C ASN A 395 27.79 2.87 -38.70
N TRP A 396 27.30 2.11 -37.72
CA TRP A 396 27.65 2.26 -36.30
C TRP A 396 29.15 2.26 -36.03
N THR A 397 29.88 1.28 -36.57
CA THR A 397 31.34 1.15 -36.39
C THR A 397 32.09 2.38 -36.91
N GLU A 398 31.70 2.89 -38.08
CA GLU A 398 32.33 4.09 -38.68
C GLU A 398 32.00 5.35 -37.86
N LEU A 399 30.78 5.46 -37.35
CA LEU A 399 30.38 6.59 -36.49
C LEU A 399 31.16 6.60 -35.17
N VAL A 400 31.34 5.42 -34.55
CA VAL A 400 32.14 5.25 -33.35
C VAL A 400 33.61 5.60 -33.61
N GLU A 401 34.20 5.11 -34.70
CA GLU A 401 35.59 5.40 -35.07
C GLU A 401 35.81 6.91 -35.34
N ARG A 402 34.84 7.55 -35.99
CA ARG A 402 34.96 8.95 -36.42
C ARG A 402 34.75 9.96 -35.30
N PHE A 403 33.78 9.70 -34.43
CA PHE A 403 33.41 10.65 -33.37
C PHE A 403 34.02 10.28 -32.02
N GLY A 404 34.31 9.00 -31.78
CA GLY A 404 34.72 8.45 -30.49
C GLY A 404 33.51 8.04 -29.64
N GLU A 405 33.64 6.93 -28.90
CA GLU A 405 32.54 6.32 -28.10
C GLU A 405 31.95 7.28 -27.05
N ASN A 406 32.75 8.21 -26.50
CA ASN A 406 32.33 9.17 -25.47
C ASN A 406 32.10 10.58 -26.03
N SER A 407 31.91 10.72 -27.34
CA SER A 407 31.70 12.02 -27.94
C SER A 407 30.29 12.50 -27.75
N VAL A 408 30.15 13.70 -27.19
CA VAL A 408 28.90 14.46 -27.09
C VAL A 408 28.17 14.50 -28.45
N PHE A 409 28.90 14.53 -29.56
CA PHE A 409 28.30 14.50 -30.90
C PHE A 409 27.65 13.17 -31.26
N LEU A 410 28.27 12.04 -30.91
CA LEU A 410 27.70 10.71 -31.16
C LEU A 410 26.44 10.50 -30.30
N ILE A 411 26.48 10.96 -29.04
CA ILE A 411 25.36 10.93 -28.12
C ILE A 411 24.17 11.73 -28.68
N TYR A 412 24.37 12.99 -29.03
CA TYR A 412 23.30 13.82 -29.62
C TYR A 412 22.74 13.23 -30.92
N PHE A 413 23.59 12.58 -31.72
CA PHE A 413 23.17 11.96 -32.97
C PHE A 413 22.27 10.74 -32.74
N VAL A 414 22.59 9.92 -31.73
CA VAL A 414 21.75 8.80 -31.29
C VAL A 414 20.43 9.30 -30.70
N GLU A 415 20.47 10.26 -29.76
CA GLU A 415 19.27 10.81 -29.13
C GLU A 415 18.32 11.42 -30.17
N SER A 416 18.84 12.24 -31.08
CA SER A 416 18.05 12.91 -32.12
C SER A 416 17.49 11.91 -33.16
N GLY A 417 18.20 10.82 -33.42
CA GLY A 417 17.75 9.78 -34.35
C GLY A 417 16.66 8.88 -33.77
N LEU A 418 16.56 8.79 -32.45
CA LEU A 418 15.68 7.85 -31.75
C LEU A 418 14.48 8.50 -31.04
N CYS A 419 14.46 9.82 -30.88
CA CYS A 419 13.51 10.54 -30.03
C CYS A 419 12.02 10.35 -30.42
N ASN A 420 11.70 9.88 -31.63
CA ASN A 420 10.32 9.79 -32.13
C ASN A 420 9.80 8.37 -32.42
N PHE A 421 10.46 7.30 -31.94
CA PHE A 421 9.91 5.93 -32.06
C PHE A 421 8.98 5.60 -30.89
N VAL A 422 7.70 5.31 -31.14
CA VAL A 422 6.69 5.09 -30.08
C VAL A 422 6.06 3.69 -30.21
N ASP A 423 6.86 2.73 -30.66
CA ASP A 423 6.45 1.35 -30.94
C ASP A 423 7.29 0.40 -30.07
N GLU A 424 6.63 -0.49 -29.32
CA GLU A 424 7.27 -1.49 -28.44
C GLU A 424 8.22 -2.43 -29.21
N LYS A 425 7.87 -2.76 -30.45
CA LYS A 425 8.67 -3.61 -31.32
C LYS A 425 9.95 -2.92 -31.73
N ILE A 426 9.87 -1.64 -32.10
CA ILE A 426 11.06 -0.85 -32.48
C ILE A 426 11.91 -0.55 -31.24
N THR A 427 11.29 -0.35 -30.07
CA THR A 427 12.00 -0.17 -28.81
C THR A 427 12.81 -1.43 -28.43
N SER A 428 12.22 -2.61 -28.62
CA SER A 428 12.89 -3.90 -28.42
C SER A 428 14.03 -4.12 -29.43
N GLU A 429 13.84 -3.71 -30.68
CA GLU A 429 14.87 -3.76 -31.73
C GLU A 429 16.06 -2.85 -31.40
N ILE A 430 15.79 -1.61 -31.00
CA ILE A 430 16.81 -0.64 -30.58
C ILE A 430 17.59 -1.18 -29.39
N GLN A 431 16.90 -1.75 -28.40
CA GLN A 431 17.56 -2.32 -27.22
C GLN A 431 18.47 -3.49 -27.60
N SER A 432 17.98 -4.45 -28.40
CA SER A 432 18.79 -5.57 -28.88
C SER A 432 20.00 -5.12 -29.69
N PHE A 433 19.86 -4.06 -30.50
CA PHE A 433 20.97 -3.48 -31.25
C PHE A 433 22.07 -2.97 -30.32
N PHE A 434 21.74 -2.21 -29.28
CA PHE A 434 22.74 -1.67 -28.35
C PHE A 434 23.31 -2.70 -27.37
N ASP A 435 22.51 -3.69 -26.96
CA ASP A 435 22.99 -4.83 -26.15
C ASP A 435 24.06 -5.64 -26.91
N SER A 436 23.91 -5.75 -28.24
CA SER A 436 24.88 -6.44 -29.11
C SER A 436 26.07 -5.58 -29.55
N ALA A 437 25.99 -4.26 -29.40
CA ALA A 437 27.01 -3.32 -29.88
C ALA A 437 28.30 -3.27 -29.01
N ASN A 438 28.38 -4.05 -27.93
CA ASN A 438 29.56 -4.24 -27.07
C ASN A 438 30.22 -2.92 -26.65
N THR A 439 29.45 -2.06 -25.97
CA THR A 439 29.88 -0.71 -25.58
C THR A 439 30.49 -0.74 -24.18
N SER A 440 31.76 -0.35 -24.05
CA SER A 440 32.57 -0.60 -22.86
C SER A 440 32.63 0.57 -21.86
N THR A 441 31.89 1.65 -22.09
CA THR A 441 32.00 2.91 -21.31
C THR A 441 30.67 3.44 -20.77
N VAL A 442 30.74 3.99 -19.56
CA VAL A 442 29.65 4.47 -18.69
C VAL A 442 28.67 5.43 -19.40
N THR A 443 29.17 6.29 -20.29
CA THR A 443 28.40 7.37 -20.94
C THR A 443 27.32 6.89 -21.92
N LEU A 444 27.56 5.83 -22.71
CA LEU A 444 26.54 5.32 -23.64
C LEU A 444 25.47 4.51 -22.89
N ALA A 445 25.84 3.87 -21.78
CA ALA A 445 24.91 3.19 -20.89
C ALA A 445 23.93 4.17 -20.22
N GLU A 446 24.38 5.39 -19.88
CA GLU A 446 23.53 6.46 -19.37
C GLU A 446 22.52 6.95 -20.41
N VAL A 447 22.93 7.10 -21.68
CA VAL A 447 22.04 7.45 -22.79
C VAL A 447 21.00 6.37 -23.04
N LEU A 448 21.40 5.09 -23.00
CA LEU A 448 20.46 3.96 -23.12
C LEU A 448 19.51 3.88 -21.93
N ARG A 449 19.98 4.22 -20.73
CA ARG A 449 19.16 4.28 -19.51
C ARG A 449 18.14 5.43 -19.59
N PHE A 450 18.58 6.62 -19.99
CA PHE A 450 17.72 7.77 -20.26
C PHE A 450 16.68 7.46 -21.35
N TYR A 451 17.10 6.82 -22.44
CA TYR A 451 16.20 6.38 -23.51
C TYR A 451 15.17 5.37 -23.01
N LYS A 452 15.59 4.38 -22.21
CA LYS A 452 14.68 3.38 -21.61
C LYS A 452 13.65 4.01 -20.69
N THR A 453 14.06 4.97 -19.85
CA THR A 453 13.14 5.72 -18.98
C THR A 453 12.17 6.57 -19.81
N THR A 454 12.68 7.32 -20.78
CA THR A 454 11.87 8.18 -21.65
C THR A 454 10.85 7.38 -22.45
N LYS A 455 11.25 6.25 -23.06
CA LYS A 455 10.34 5.38 -23.82
C LYS A 455 9.33 4.66 -22.93
N GLY A 456 9.72 4.26 -21.71
CA GLY A 456 8.80 3.72 -20.72
C GLY A 456 7.68 4.72 -20.37
N SER A 457 8.04 5.99 -20.18
CA SER A 457 7.08 7.07 -19.98
C SER A 457 6.21 7.29 -21.22
N GLU A 458 6.78 7.41 -22.42
CA GLU A 458 6.04 7.62 -23.66
C GLU A 458 5.04 6.50 -23.99
N LEU A 459 5.42 5.23 -23.80
CA LEU A 459 4.53 4.08 -23.95
C LEU A 459 3.39 4.12 -22.94
N ARG A 460 3.66 4.51 -21.70
CA ARG A 460 2.62 4.71 -20.67
C ARG A 460 1.67 5.84 -21.04
N ILE A 461 2.19 6.95 -21.56
CA ILE A 461 1.39 8.09 -22.04
C ILE A 461 0.49 7.63 -23.19
N MET A 462 1.02 6.88 -24.16
CA MET A 462 0.22 6.34 -25.26
C MET A 462 -0.85 5.37 -24.78
N ARG A 463 -0.54 4.48 -23.83
CA ARG A 463 -1.53 3.63 -23.17
C ARG A 463 -2.59 4.47 -22.45
N GLN A 464 -2.18 5.52 -21.71
CA GLN A 464 -3.08 6.43 -21.01
C GLN A 464 -3.96 7.25 -21.96
N ILE A 465 -3.43 7.71 -23.09
CA ILE A 465 -4.17 8.44 -24.13
C ILE A 465 -5.16 7.52 -24.83
N HIS A 466 -4.74 6.31 -25.20
CA HIS A 466 -5.62 5.30 -25.80
C HIS A 466 -6.75 4.92 -24.84
N LYS A 467 -6.42 4.73 -23.56
CA LYS A 467 -7.32 4.53 -22.42
C LYS A 467 -8.26 5.73 -22.22
N ASN A 468 -7.78 6.97 -22.31
CA ASN A 468 -8.54 8.21 -22.07
C ASN A 468 -9.41 8.70 -23.24
N PHE A 469 -9.10 8.33 -24.48
CA PHE A 469 -9.96 8.65 -25.62
C PHE A 469 -10.95 7.53 -25.95
N ASN A 470 -10.61 6.26 -25.70
CA ASN A 470 -11.63 5.22 -25.56
C ASN A 470 -12.63 5.59 -24.46
N ILE A 471 -12.19 6.32 -23.41
CA ILE A 471 -13.05 6.91 -22.38
C ILE A 471 -14.02 7.97 -22.90
N VAL A 472 -13.82 8.64 -24.04
CA VAL A 472 -14.83 9.59 -24.57
C VAL A 472 -15.98 8.85 -25.26
N CYS A 473 -15.70 7.79 -26.03
CA CYS A 473 -16.76 6.88 -26.53
C CYS A 473 -17.35 5.99 -25.41
N LEU A 474 -16.53 5.60 -24.43
CA LEU A 474 -17.00 4.94 -23.22
C LEU A 474 -17.70 5.91 -22.27
N LEU A 475 -17.61 7.25 -22.39
CA LEU A 475 -18.28 8.17 -21.46
C LEU A 475 -19.78 8.13 -21.69
N ASP A 476 -20.22 8.12 -22.95
CA ASP A 476 -21.64 7.95 -23.29
C ASP A 476 -22.15 6.54 -22.90
N THR A 477 -21.27 5.54 -22.94
CA THR A 477 -21.57 4.15 -22.52
C THR A 477 -21.56 4.02 -20.98
N TYR A 478 -20.66 4.73 -20.30
CA TYR A 478 -20.43 4.74 -18.86
C TYR A 478 -21.49 5.56 -18.14
N ILE A 479 -21.89 6.71 -18.67
CA ILE A 479 -23.05 7.48 -18.19
C ILE A 479 -24.30 6.60 -18.25
N ASN A 480 -24.49 5.85 -19.35
CA ASN A 480 -25.62 4.93 -19.48
C ASN A 480 -25.55 3.75 -18.49
N PHE A 481 -24.35 3.26 -18.16
CA PHE A 481 -24.16 2.24 -17.12
C PHE A 481 -24.32 2.81 -15.70
N GLU A 482 -23.72 3.95 -15.35
CA GLU A 482 -23.85 4.61 -14.03
C GLU A 482 -25.30 5.02 -13.73
N GLU A 483 -26.05 5.47 -14.74
CA GLU A 483 -27.47 5.83 -14.55
C GLU A 483 -28.38 4.60 -14.31
N ASN A 484 -27.92 3.40 -14.64
CA ASN A 484 -28.78 2.21 -14.68
C ASN A 484 -28.30 1.00 -13.86
N ILE A 485 -27.01 0.91 -13.50
CA ILE A 485 -26.35 -0.19 -12.79
C ILE A 485 -25.30 0.41 -11.83
N ASP A 486 -25.23 -0.10 -10.59
CA ASP A 486 -24.26 0.35 -9.59
C ASP A 486 -22.88 -0.26 -9.86
N ILE A 487 -21.99 0.50 -10.50
CA ILE A 487 -20.65 0.04 -10.89
C ILE A 487 -19.66 0.24 -9.74
N GLN A 488 -19.26 -0.85 -9.09
CA GLN A 488 -18.32 -0.77 -7.96
C GLN A 488 -16.89 -0.38 -8.37
N GLN A 489 -16.41 -0.85 -9.51
CA GLN A 489 -15.02 -0.64 -9.91
C GLN A 489 -14.85 -0.89 -11.41
N ILE A 490 -14.08 -0.02 -12.09
CA ILE A 490 -13.77 -0.17 -13.52
C ILE A 490 -12.28 -0.41 -13.71
N PHE A 491 -11.98 -1.50 -14.41
CA PHE A 491 -10.63 -1.81 -14.83
C PHE A 491 -10.44 -1.53 -16.30
N LYS A 492 -9.26 -1.02 -16.60
CA LYS A 492 -8.85 -0.66 -17.96
C LYS A 492 -7.53 -1.34 -18.35
N GLU A 493 -6.98 -2.14 -17.43
CA GLU A 493 -5.81 -3.01 -17.62
C GLU A 493 -6.14 -4.38 -17.04
N LEU A 494 -5.79 -5.43 -17.79
CA LEU A 494 -6.12 -6.82 -17.46
C LEU A 494 -5.48 -7.25 -16.13
N ASP A 495 -4.19 -6.98 -15.95
CA ASP A 495 -3.45 -7.37 -14.74
C ASP A 495 -4.04 -6.76 -13.46
N GLN A 496 -4.49 -5.50 -13.53
CA GLN A 496 -5.13 -4.82 -12.40
C GLN A 496 -6.52 -5.39 -12.12
N CYS A 497 -7.28 -5.71 -13.17
CA CYS A 497 -8.56 -6.39 -13.05
C CYS A 497 -8.40 -7.75 -12.39
N GLU A 498 -7.43 -8.53 -12.85
CA GLU A 498 -7.14 -9.86 -12.34
C GLU A 498 -6.62 -9.80 -10.89
N GLN A 499 -5.66 -8.93 -10.60
CA GLN A 499 -5.18 -8.72 -9.23
C GLN A 499 -6.31 -8.28 -8.30
N TYR A 500 -7.20 -7.40 -8.75
CA TYR A 500 -8.34 -6.97 -7.95
C TYR A 500 -9.32 -8.12 -7.72
N ILE A 501 -9.73 -8.83 -8.77
CA ILE A 501 -10.61 -10.02 -8.66
C ILE A 501 -9.97 -11.05 -7.71
N ARG A 502 -8.64 -11.24 -7.76
CA ARG A 502 -7.92 -12.16 -6.86
C ARG A 502 -7.73 -11.62 -5.44
N SER A 503 -7.70 -10.29 -5.26
CA SER A 503 -7.63 -9.63 -3.96
C SER A 503 -8.97 -9.63 -3.22
N ILE A 504 -10.06 -9.72 -3.97
CA ILE A 504 -11.40 -9.82 -3.42
C ILE A 504 -11.57 -11.19 -2.76
N SER A 505 -12.00 -11.16 -1.50
CA SER A 505 -12.36 -12.35 -0.73
C SER A 505 -13.29 -13.25 -1.55
N SER A 506 -13.05 -14.56 -1.54
CA SER A 506 -13.86 -15.58 -2.21
C SER A 506 -15.33 -15.58 -1.78
N SER A 507 -15.66 -14.89 -0.68
CA SER A 507 -17.03 -14.66 -0.19
C SER A 507 -17.81 -13.59 -0.94
N ASN A 508 -17.16 -12.75 -1.74
CA ASN A 508 -17.80 -11.65 -2.47
C ASN A 508 -17.99 -12.07 -3.93
N GLN A 509 -19.23 -12.08 -4.39
CA GLN A 509 -19.58 -12.49 -5.75
C GLN A 509 -19.63 -11.29 -6.70
N LEU A 510 -18.91 -11.41 -7.81
CA LEU A 510 -18.72 -10.38 -8.81
C LEU A 510 -19.51 -10.69 -10.07
N ILE A 511 -20.28 -9.71 -10.53
CA ILE A 511 -20.80 -9.66 -11.89
C ILE A 511 -19.79 -8.86 -12.72
N LEU A 512 -19.28 -9.45 -13.79
CA LEU A 512 -18.29 -8.81 -14.65
C LEU A 512 -18.89 -8.47 -16.00
N ILE A 513 -18.70 -7.23 -16.43
CA ILE A 513 -18.92 -6.82 -17.82
C ILE A 513 -17.54 -6.69 -18.45
N VAL A 514 -17.27 -7.48 -19.48
CA VAL A 514 -15.97 -7.55 -20.15
C VAL A 514 -16.13 -7.11 -21.59
N SER A 515 -15.26 -6.20 -22.06
CA SER A 515 -15.22 -5.88 -23.49
C SER A 515 -14.83 -7.10 -24.32
N SER A 516 -15.37 -7.23 -25.52
CA SER A 516 -14.92 -8.19 -26.52
C SER A 516 -13.39 -8.25 -26.65
N ASP A 517 -12.73 -7.10 -26.60
CA ASP A 517 -11.28 -6.96 -26.84
C ASP A 517 -10.41 -7.64 -25.78
N PHE A 518 -10.96 -7.80 -24.57
CA PHE A 518 -10.25 -8.35 -23.40
C PHE A 518 -10.80 -9.72 -22.97
N SER A 519 -11.95 -10.11 -23.52
CA SER A 519 -12.67 -11.31 -23.10
C SER A 519 -11.88 -12.61 -23.34
N GLN A 520 -11.18 -12.73 -24.48
CA GLN A 520 -10.43 -13.95 -24.83
C GLN A 520 -9.21 -14.20 -23.95
N GLU A 521 -8.61 -13.15 -23.40
CA GLU A 521 -7.44 -13.25 -22.52
C GLU A 521 -7.85 -13.39 -21.05
N LEU A 522 -8.85 -12.62 -20.60
CA LEU A 522 -9.24 -12.58 -19.20
C LEU A 522 -10.07 -13.80 -18.76
N ILE A 523 -11.06 -14.21 -19.57
CA ILE A 523 -12.04 -15.24 -19.16
C ILE A 523 -11.36 -16.59 -18.86
N PRO A 524 -10.38 -17.08 -19.64
CA PRO A 524 -9.65 -18.30 -19.30
C PRO A 524 -8.98 -18.25 -17.91
N GLU A 525 -8.45 -17.11 -17.50
CA GLU A 525 -7.71 -16.95 -16.23
C GLU A 525 -8.64 -16.81 -15.00
N ILE A 526 -9.83 -16.25 -15.19
CA ILE A 526 -10.73 -15.91 -14.07
C ILE A 526 -11.98 -16.78 -13.96
N HIS A 527 -12.37 -17.52 -14.99
CA HIS A 527 -13.65 -18.26 -14.97
C HIS A 527 -13.73 -19.28 -13.82
N GLN A 528 -12.61 -19.84 -13.37
CA GLN A 528 -12.60 -20.81 -12.26
C GLN A 528 -12.63 -20.17 -10.87
N LEU A 529 -12.45 -18.85 -10.77
CA LEU A 529 -12.41 -18.14 -9.49
C LEU A 529 -13.81 -18.09 -8.86
N SER A 530 -13.92 -18.52 -7.60
CA SER A 530 -15.21 -18.62 -6.90
C SER A 530 -15.87 -17.25 -6.69
N GLN A 531 -15.08 -16.19 -6.60
CA GLN A 531 -15.55 -14.80 -6.53
C GLN A 531 -16.17 -14.29 -7.83
N VAL A 532 -15.92 -14.91 -8.99
CA VAL A 532 -16.56 -14.52 -10.26
C VAL A 532 -17.87 -15.29 -10.41
N TYR A 533 -19.00 -14.60 -10.43
CA TYR A 533 -20.34 -15.20 -10.47
C TYR A 533 -20.91 -15.29 -11.88
N SER A 534 -20.93 -14.17 -12.60
CA SER A 534 -21.43 -14.09 -13.97
C SER A 534 -20.58 -13.14 -14.80
N ILE A 535 -20.40 -13.48 -16.08
CA ILE A 535 -19.60 -12.72 -17.03
C ILE A 535 -20.49 -12.36 -18.21
N TYR A 536 -20.56 -11.08 -18.55
CA TYR A 536 -21.29 -10.55 -19.69
C TYR A 536 -20.27 -9.92 -20.65
N ILE A 537 -20.32 -10.31 -21.92
CA ILE A 537 -19.40 -9.75 -22.92
C ILE A 537 -20.13 -8.64 -23.68
N TYR A 538 -19.56 -7.44 -23.69
CA TYR A 538 -20.09 -6.31 -24.45
C TYR A 538 -19.21 -6.03 -25.67
N CYS A 539 -19.81 -6.06 -26.86
CA CYS A 539 -19.14 -5.85 -28.15
C CYS A 539 -19.54 -4.50 -28.74
N HIS A 540 -18.59 -3.56 -28.84
CA HIS A 540 -18.88 -2.20 -29.35
C HIS A 540 -18.86 -2.09 -30.89
N HIS A 541 -18.49 -3.15 -31.61
CA HIS A 541 -18.39 -3.16 -33.07
C HIS A 541 -19.17 -4.34 -33.69
N GLU A 542 -19.99 -4.06 -34.72
CA GLU A 542 -20.88 -5.01 -35.43
C GLU A 542 -20.17 -6.09 -36.27
N GLN A 543 -18.86 -6.32 -36.11
CA GLN A 543 -18.17 -7.39 -36.83
C GLN A 543 -18.20 -8.69 -36.02
N GLU A 544 -18.63 -9.78 -36.67
CA GLU A 544 -18.88 -11.12 -36.11
C GLU A 544 -17.82 -11.56 -35.08
N PHE A 545 -18.12 -11.33 -33.80
CA PHE A 545 -17.35 -11.86 -32.68
C PHE A 545 -17.58 -13.37 -32.63
N ASN A 546 -16.52 -14.17 -32.76
CA ASN A 546 -16.60 -15.64 -32.81
C ASN A 546 -17.15 -16.19 -31.48
N GLN A 547 -18.35 -16.77 -31.50
CA GLN A 547 -19.11 -17.13 -30.30
C GLN A 547 -18.73 -18.52 -29.74
N HIS A 548 -18.19 -19.42 -30.56
CA HIS A 548 -18.02 -20.84 -30.20
C HIS A 548 -17.08 -21.09 -29.00
N TRP A 549 -16.06 -20.26 -28.80
CA TRP A 549 -15.12 -20.44 -27.68
C TRP A 549 -15.74 -20.03 -26.33
N THR A 550 -16.86 -19.30 -26.31
CA THR A 550 -17.51 -18.86 -25.06
C THR A 550 -18.40 -19.96 -24.47
N GLU A 551 -18.88 -20.90 -25.29
CA GLU A 551 -19.77 -22.00 -24.88
C GLU A 551 -19.12 -22.96 -23.86
N GLN A 552 -17.79 -23.01 -23.80
CA GLN A 552 -17.05 -23.82 -22.82
C GLN A 552 -16.99 -23.18 -21.41
N TYR A 553 -17.38 -21.91 -21.26
CA TYR A 553 -17.31 -21.17 -20.00
C TYR A 553 -18.71 -20.91 -19.43
N ASN A 554 -19.17 -21.79 -18.54
CA ASN A 554 -20.50 -21.77 -17.93
C ASN A 554 -20.90 -20.48 -17.18
N LYS A 555 -19.93 -19.65 -16.80
CA LYS A 555 -20.16 -18.35 -16.14
C LYS A 555 -20.43 -17.22 -17.12
N VAL A 556 -20.15 -17.40 -18.41
CA VAL A 556 -20.52 -16.45 -19.46
C VAL A 556 -22.02 -16.54 -19.70
N LYS A 557 -22.74 -15.44 -19.48
CA LYS A 557 -24.21 -15.39 -19.56
C LYS A 557 -24.73 -14.92 -20.91
N GLY A 558 -23.90 -14.20 -21.68
CA GLY A 558 -24.24 -13.80 -23.03
C GLY A 558 -23.25 -12.78 -23.61
N ILE A 559 -23.40 -12.55 -24.90
CA ILE A 559 -22.67 -11.54 -25.67
C ILE A 559 -23.69 -10.53 -26.17
N TYR A 560 -23.44 -9.24 -25.93
CA TYR A 560 -24.40 -8.18 -26.18
C TYR A 560 -23.77 -7.09 -27.04
N TYR A 561 -24.52 -6.63 -28.03
CA TYR A 561 -24.13 -5.57 -28.96
C TYR A 561 -24.89 -4.27 -28.67
N GLU A 562 -26.02 -4.37 -27.96
CA GLU A 562 -26.82 -3.23 -27.49
C GLU A 562 -26.81 -3.15 -25.95
N ILE A 563 -26.59 -1.94 -25.43
CA ILE A 563 -26.48 -1.66 -23.98
C ILE A 563 -27.79 -1.98 -23.25
N ASP A 564 -28.94 -1.62 -23.81
CA ASP A 564 -30.24 -1.82 -23.16
C ASP A 564 -30.54 -3.32 -22.92
N GLN A 565 -30.14 -4.18 -23.86
CA GLN A 565 -30.32 -5.62 -23.76
C GLN A 565 -29.39 -6.23 -22.70
N LEU A 566 -28.15 -5.74 -22.62
CA LEU A 566 -27.19 -6.11 -21.59
C LEU A 566 -27.72 -5.72 -20.20
N ILE A 567 -28.17 -4.47 -20.04
CA ILE A 567 -28.72 -3.96 -18.78
C ILE A 567 -29.95 -4.76 -18.34
N ALA A 568 -30.88 -5.04 -19.26
CA ALA A 568 -32.06 -5.85 -18.95
C ALA A 568 -31.68 -7.27 -18.47
N SER A 569 -30.65 -7.88 -19.07
CA SER A 569 -30.17 -9.20 -18.68
C SER A 569 -29.45 -9.19 -17.33
N ILE A 570 -28.64 -8.17 -17.04
CA ILE A 570 -27.99 -8.01 -15.73
C ILE A 570 -29.05 -7.79 -14.65
N LYS A 571 -30.02 -6.88 -14.85
CA LYS A 571 -31.10 -6.62 -13.90
C LYS A 571 -31.95 -7.86 -13.62
N SER A 572 -32.24 -8.69 -14.63
CA SER A 572 -32.95 -9.95 -14.44
C SER A 572 -32.17 -10.97 -13.59
N ASN A 573 -30.84 -10.94 -13.68
CA ASN A 573 -29.93 -11.80 -12.91
C ASN A 573 -29.70 -11.24 -11.49
N GLU A 574 -29.63 -9.91 -11.32
CA GLU A 574 -29.58 -9.23 -10.02
C GLU A 574 -30.83 -9.43 -9.17
N VAL A 575 -32.02 -9.48 -9.78
CA VAL A 575 -33.26 -9.86 -9.07
C VAL A 575 -33.17 -11.31 -8.56
N GLY A 576 -32.45 -12.19 -9.27
CA GLY A 576 -32.09 -13.52 -8.78
C GLY A 576 -31.03 -13.50 -7.68
N ILE A 577 -30.05 -12.59 -7.74
CA ILE A 577 -28.98 -12.44 -6.75
C ILE A 577 -29.48 -11.81 -5.45
N ARG A 578 -30.36 -10.80 -5.47
CA ARG A 578 -30.97 -10.24 -4.25
C ARG A 578 -31.80 -11.26 -3.49
N ALA A 579 -32.34 -12.26 -4.19
CA ALA A 579 -32.99 -13.41 -3.56
C ALA A 579 -31.99 -14.45 -2.97
N ILE A 580 -30.70 -14.39 -3.35
CA ILE A 580 -29.62 -15.29 -2.89
C ILE A 580 -28.73 -14.62 -1.82
N THR A 581 -28.43 -13.31 -1.93
CA THR A 581 -27.55 -12.57 -1.01
C THR A 581 -28.21 -12.20 0.32
N ALA A 582 -29.53 -12.33 0.44
CA ALA A 582 -30.23 -12.23 1.72
C ALA A 582 -30.02 -13.49 2.60
N VAL A 583 -29.38 -14.56 2.10
CA VAL A 583 -29.43 -15.89 2.74
C VAL A 583 -28.08 -16.52 3.14
N ASP A 584 -26.94 -16.21 2.49
CA ASP A 584 -25.72 -17.02 2.68
C ASP A 584 -24.42 -16.23 2.89
N GLU A 585 -24.16 -15.76 4.11
CA GLU A 585 -22.78 -15.51 4.59
C GLU A 585 -22.17 -16.84 5.14
N PRO A 586 -20.89 -17.18 4.86
CA PRO A 586 -20.27 -18.41 5.36
C PRO A 586 -20.02 -18.35 6.88
N LEU A 587 -20.42 -19.41 7.61
CA LEU A 587 -20.24 -19.55 9.05
C LEU A 587 -18.75 -19.67 9.43
N SER A 588 -18.26 -18.79 10.30
CA SER A 588 -16.91 -18.91 10.87
C SER A 588 -16.88 -20.02 11.94
N MET A 589 -16.24 -21.15 11.63
CA MET A 589 -16.13 -22.32 12.53
C MET A 589 -14.68 -22.62 12.95
N SER A 590 -14.49 -23.11 14.18
CA SER A 590 -13.24 -23.68 14.66
C SER A 590 -13.47 -25.09 15.25
N ILE A 591 -12.54 -26.04 15.05
CA ILE A 591 -12.72 -27.46 15.43
C ILE A 591 -11.62 -27.87 16.41
N CYS A 592 -11.98 -28.47 17.54
CA CYS A 592 -11.01 -28.98 18.52
C CYS A 592 -10.59 -30.42 18.18
N ASN A 593 -9.30 -30.68 17.93
CA ASN A 593 -8.79 -31.99 17.53
C ASN A 593 -8.50 -32.96 18.71
N VAL A 594 -9.52 -33.45 19.43
CA VAL A 594 -9.26 -34.44 20.49
C VAL A 594 -9.01 -35.84 19.87
N SER A 595 -7.81 -36.41 20.07
CA SER A 595 -7.46 -37.79 19.72
C SER A 595 -8.25 -38.81 20.55
N ASN A 596 -8.75 -39.89 19.92
CA ASN A 596 -9.52 -40.97 20.57
C ASN A 596 -8.66 -42.05 21.25
N ASP A 597 -7.71 -41.67 22.11
CA ASP A 597 -7.05 -42.63 23.00
C ASP A 597 -7.36 -42.29 24.47
N TYR A 598 -7.80 -43.31 25.22
CA TYR A 598 -8.32 -43.24 26.59
C TYR A 598 -7.26 -42.89 27.67
N GLU A 599 -6.22 -42.14 27.33
CA GLU A 599 -5.28 -41.52 28.27
C GLU A 599 -5.32 -40.00 28.06
N GLN A 600 -6.27 -39.38 28.76
CA GLN A 600 -6.57 -37.95 28.70
C GLN A 600 -5.37 -37.09 29.09
N THR A 601 -4.77 -36.42 28.10
CA THR A 601 -4.05 -35.16 28.30
C THR A 601 -4.56 -34.13 27.30
N THR A 602 -4.83 -32.93 27.80
CA THR A 602 -5.76 -31.93 27.26
C THR A 602 -5.13 -31.05 26.19
N SER A 603 -4.45 -31.70 25.27
CA SER A 603 -3.28 -31.12 24.63
C SER A 603 -3.30 -31.08 23.13
N ASP A 604 -4.13 -31.91 22.52
CA ASP A 604 -4.39 -31.90 21.09
C ASP A 604 -5.39 -30.79 20.70
N LEU A 605 -5.40 -29.69 21.45
CA LEU A 605 -6.26 -28.55 21.18
C LEU A 605 -5.79 -27.81 19.94
N ASP A 606 -6.70 -27.57 19.00
CA ASP A 606 -6.45 -26.70 17.85
C ASP A 606 -6.20 -25.28 18.36
N GLY A 607 -5.02 -24.73 18.06
CA GLY A 607 -4.65 -23.36 18.40
C GLY A 607 -5.70 -22.34 17.95
N ARG A 608 -6.36 -22.54 16.81
CA ARG A 608 -7.43 -21.64 16.33
C ARG A 608 -8.64 -21.62 17.26
N PHE A 609 -9.01 -22.78 17.78
CA PHE A 609 -10.17 -22.92 18.67
C PHE A 609 -9.94 -22.15 19.98
N VAL A 610 -8.79 -22.37 20.62
CA VAL A 610 -8.47 -21.76 21.93
C VAL A 610 -8.36 -20.24 21.84
N HIS A 611 -7.58 -19.71 20.88
CA HIS A 611 -7.40 -18.25 20.76
C HIS A 611 -8.70 -17.53 20.36
N SER A 612 -9.53 -18.14 19.51
CA SER A 612 -10.85 -17.56 19.17
C SER A 612 -11.76 -17.51 20.39
N GLN A 613 -11.82 -18.56 21.20
CA GLN A 613 -12.60 -18.56 22.45
C GLN A 613 -12.07 -17.53 23.45
N LEU A 614 -10.75 -17.40 23.59
CA LEU A 614 -10.12 -16.40 24.46
C LEU A 614 -10.44 -14.98 24.03
N LEU A 615 -10.37 -14.69 22.73
CA LEU A 615 -10.69 -13.37 22.19
C LEU A 615 -12.15 -13.00 22.52
N ILE A 616 -13.07 -13.94 22.28
CA ILE A 616 -14.50 -13.77 22.56
C ILE A 616 -14.75 -13.57 24.06
N ASP A 617 -14.15 -14.40 24.91
CA ASP A 617 -14.27 -14.31 26.38
C ASP A 617 -13.73 -12.98 26.90
N CYS A 618 -12.61 -12.48 26.36
CA CYS A 618 -12.08 -11.17 26.71
C CYS A 618 -13.06 -10.05 26.33
N LEU A 619 -13.63 -10.07 25.13
CA LEU A 619 -14.60 -9.08 24.66
C LEU A 619 -15.85 -9.04 25.55
N LEU A 620 -16.37 -10.20 25.94
CA LEU A 620 -17.55 -10.32 26.81
C LEU A 620 -17.29 -9.81 28.22
N ARG A 621 -16.10 -10.13 28.77
CA ARG A 621 -15.74 -9.71 30.13
C ARG A 621 -15.40 -8.24 30.17
N MET A 622 -14.82 -7.62 29.14
CA MET A 622 -14.44 -6.20 29.20
C MET A 622 -15.66 -5.29 29.40
N GLU A 623 -15.50 -4.24 30.22
CA GLU A 623 -16.54 -3.22 30.35
C GLU A 623 -16.57 -2.36 29.08
N PRO A 624 -17.77 -2.07 28.53
CA PRO A 624 -17.94 -1.06 27.49
C PRO A 624 -17.45 0.31 27.97
N LEU A 625 -16.86 1.08 27.06
CA LEU A 625 -16.51 2.47 27.31
C LEU A 625 -17.64 3.38 26.85
N SER A 626 -17.75 4.54 27.48
CA SER A 626 -18.75 5.55 27.11
C SER A 626 -18.58 6.08 25.68
N THR A 627 -17.42 5.89 25.06
CA THR A 627 -17.13 6.35 23.69
C THR A 627 -17.45 5.30 22.62
N ASP A 628 -17.62 4.02 22.97
CA ASP A 628 -17.72 2.92 21.99
C ASP A 628 -18.86 3.12 20.99
N LYS A 629 -20.05 3.52 21.48
CA LYS A 629 -21.22 3.80 20.62
C LYS A 629 -20.89 4.89 19.60
N ASN A 630 -20.24 5.96 20.02
CA ASN A 630 -19.92 7.10 19.15
C ASN A 630 -18.81 6.76 18.15
N GLU A 631 -17.81 5.97 18.57
CA GLU A 631 -16.76 5.44 17.69
C GLU A 631 -17.37 4.51 16.62
N PHE A 632 -18.30 3.64 17.00
CA PHE A 632 -19.03 2.78 16.06
C PHE A 632 -19.89 3.58 15.08
N ILE A 633 -20.63 4.59 15.54
CA ILE A 633 -21.41 5.47 14.66
C ILE A 633 -20.50 6.19 13.66
N SER A 634 -19.36 6.71 14.12
CA SER A 634 -18.38 7.38 13.26
C SER A 634 -17.85 6.43 12.17
N PHE A 635 -17.56 5.18 12.54
CA PHE A 635 -17.20 4.13 11.58
C PHE A 635 -18.32 3.90 10.54
N CYS A 636 -19.57 3.78 10.98
CA CYS A 636 -20.70 3.56 10.07
C CYS A 636 -20.94 4.76 9.14
N LEU A 637 -20.83 6.00 9.62
CA LEU A 637 -20.99 7.19 8.78
C LEU A 637 -19.95 7.25 7.66
N ASN A 638 -18.72 6.79 7.93
CA ASN A 638 -17.67 6.69 6.93
C ASN A 638 -17.91 5.53 5.95
N GLU A 639 -18.30 4.35 6.44
CA GLU A 639 -18.56 3.16 5.59
C GLU A 639 -19.76 3.38 4.64
N TYR A 640 -20.76 4.17 5.04
CA TYR A 640 -21.99 4.40 4.27
C TYR A 640 -22.19 5.86 3.84
N HIS A 641 -21.11 6.62 3.65
CA HIS A 641 -21.18 8.06 3.34
C HIS A 641 -22.01 8.41 2.09
N ASP A 642 -22.06 7.51 1.10
CA ASP A 642 -22.83 7.70 -0.14
C ASP A 642 -24.22 7.06 -0.12
N ASN A 643 -24.65 6.46 1.00
CA ASN A 643 -25.93 5.74 1.08
C ASN A 643 -26.92 6.46 2.02
N GLU A 644 -27.76 7.34 1.46
CA GLU A 644 -28.71 8.16 2.21
C GLU A 644 -29.67 7.36 3.10
N ASP A 645 -30.15 6.20 2.63
CA ASP A 645 -31.04 5.32 3.39
C ASP A 645 -30.33 4.74 4.62
N MET A 646 -29.08 4.32 4.45
CA MET A 646 -28.24 3.82 5.54
C MET A 646 -27.90 4.92 6.54
N LEU A 647 -27.56 6.12 6.07
CA LEU A 647 -27.29 7.28 6.93
C LEU A 647 -28.49 7.65 7.80
N LYS A 648 -29.70 7.54 7.26
CA LYS A 648 -30.93 7.74 8.03
C LYS A 648 -31.06 6.72 9.16
N ILE A 649 -30.78 5.44 8.89
CA ILE A 649 -30.91 4.36 9.88
C ILE A 649 -29.78 4.44 10.92
N ILE A 650 -28.58 4.86 10.53
CA ILE A 650 -27.48 5.14 11.47
C ILE A 650 -27.88 6.26 12.42
N LYS A 651 -28.55 7.31 11.93
CA LYS A 651 -29.07 8.39 12.76
C LYS A 651 -30.18 7.93 13.71
N GLU A 652 -31.11 7.10 13.23
CA GLU A 652 -32.10 6.47 14.11
C GLU A 652 -31.43 5.61 15.20
N PHE A 653 -30.36 4.86 14.87
CA PHE A 653 -29.59 4.11 15.86
C PHE A 653 -28.88 5.04 16.85
N GLU A 654 -28.31 6.15 16.40
CA GLU A 654 -27.70 7.15 17.26
C GLU A 654 -28.70 7.69 18.30
N ASP A 655 -29.91 8.04 17.84
CA ASP A 655 -30.95 8.64 18.68
C ASP A 655 -31.67 7.62 19.58
N ASP A 656 -32.02 6.44 19.04
CA ASP A 656 -32.97 5.50 19.67
C ASP A 656 -32.32 4.21 20.21
N TYR A 657 -31.00 4.00 20.07
CA TYR A 657 -30.36 2.80 20.62
C TYR A 657 -30.44 2.73 22.15
N SER A 658 -30.92 1.59 22.64
CA SER A 658 -30.92 1.19 24.04
C SER A 658 -30.59 -0.30 24.18
N SER A 659 -29.96 -0.68 25.30
CA SER A 659 -29.49 -2.06 25.51
C SER A 659 -30.62 -3.09 25.59
N ASP A 660 -31.84 -2.68 25.97
CA ASP A 660 -33.05 -3.52 25.96
C ASP A 660 -33.63 -3.77 24.55
N ARG A 661 -33.14 -3.06 23.53
CA ARG A 661 -33.55 -3.23 22.12
C ARG A 661 -32.42 -3.66 21.20
N VAL A 662 -31.32 -4.17 21.74
CA VAL A 662 -30.14 -4.50 20.94
C VAL A 662 -30.40 -5.63 19.92
N ILE A 663 -31.15 -6.68 20.27
CA ILE A 663 -31.47 -7.77 19.32
C ILE A 663 -32.40 -7.28 18.22
N TRP A 664 -33.31 -6.34 18.52
CA TRP A 664 -34.12 -5.68 17.50
C TRP A 664 -33.24 -4.93 16.50
N TRP A 665 -32.25 -4.18 16.99
CA TRP A 665 -31.28 -3.49 16.13
C TRP A 665 -30.36 -4.44 15.36
N TYR A 666 -29.97 -5.56 15.98
CA TYR A 666 -29.16 -6.59 15.35
C TYR A 666 -29.92 -7.29 14.21
N THR A 667 -31.19 -7.61 14.41
CA THR A 667 -32.04 -8.31 13.41
C THR A 667 -32.69 -7.39 12.39
N ARG A 668 -32.72 -6.07 12.64
CA ARG A 668 -33.17 -5.08 11.66
C ARG A 668 -32.14 -5.00 10.52
N GLU A 669 -32.58 -5.32 9.30
CA GLU A 669 -31.74 -5.19 8.10
C GLU A 669 -31.13 -3.79 8.04
N THR A 670 -29.79 -3.70 8.01
CA THR A 670 -29.01 -2.70 7.28
C THR A 670 -27.50 -2.81 7.51
N PHE A 671 -26.98 -2.77 8.75
CA PHE A 671 -25.52 -2.76 8.97
C PHE A 671 -24.97 -3.52 10.18
N ILE A 672 -25.69 -3.60 11.30
CA ILE A 672 -25.09 -4.14 12.55
C ILE A 672 -24.77 -5.62 12.40
N TYR A 673 -25.75 -6.44 11.97
CA TYR A 673 -25.54 -7.85 11.66
C TYR A 673 -24.34 -8.04 10.72
N ARG A 674 -24.34 -7.29 9.61
CA ARG A 674 -23.34 -7.41 8.55
C ARG A 674 -21.95 -7.02 9.04
N ILE A 675 -21.82 -5.88 9.71
CA ILE A 675 -20.54 -5.39 10.22
C ILE A 675 -20.02 -6.32 11.31
N LEU A 676 -20.86 -6.75 12.25
CA LEU A 676 -20.44 -7.60 13.36
C LEU A 676 -19.99 -8.97 12.86
N ASN A 677 -20.78 -9.64 12.02
CA ASN A 677 -20.42 -10.95 11.48
C ASN A 677 -19.22 -10.87 10.52
N LYS A 678 -19.12 -9.83 9.68
CA LYS A 678 -17.92 -9.57 8.87
C LYS A 678 -16.69 -9.39 9.77
N SER A 679 -16.79 -8.61 10.83
CA SER A 679 -15.69 -8.32 11.77
C SER A 679 -15.21 -9.57 12.50
N LEU A 680 -16.13 -10.44 12.92
CA LEU A 680 -15.80 -11.73 13.55
C LEU A 680 -15.08 -12.67 12.57
N ARG A 681 -15.52 -12.69 11.31
CA ARG A 681 -14.93 -13.53 10.26
C ARG A 681 -13.52 -13.10 9.86
N ILE A 682 -13.31 -11.80 9.66
CA ILE A 682 -11.98 -11.25 9.28
C ILE A 682 -11.11 -10.91 10.49
N GLN A 683 -11.61 -11.16 11.71
CA GLN A 683 -10.98 -10.77 12.97
C GLN A 683 -10.51 -9.31 13.00
N ASN A 684 -11.38 -8.37 12.62
CA ASN A 684 -11.08 -6.94 12.72
C ASN A 684 -11.04 -6.54 14.21
N ILE A 685 -9.85 -6.58 14.83
CA ILE A 685 -9.66 -6.43 16.27
C ILE A 685 -10.18 -5.08 16.79
N ASP A 686 -9.93 -3.99 16.07
CA ASP A 686 -10.38 -2.66 16.45
C ASP A 686 -11.90 -2.51 16.43
N LEU A 687 -12.53 -3.05 15.39
CA LEU A 687 -13.97 -3.00 15.28
C LEU A 687 -14.64 -3.96 16.27
N LEU A 688 -14.09 -5.15 16.49
CA LEU A 688 -14.55 -6.08 17.53
C LEU A 688 -14.42 -5.50 18.93
N PHE A 689 -13.29 -4.84 19.22
CA PHE A 689 -13.09 -4.12 20.46
C PHE A 689 -14.18 -3.06 20.60
N THR A 690 -14.40 -2.21 19.61
CA THR A 690 -15.44 -1.18 19.62
C THR A 690 -16.84 -1.78 19.79
N LEU A 691 -17.15 -2.88 19.11
CA LEU A 691 -18.45 -3.58 19.14
C LEU A 691 -18.72 -4.36 20.44
N ARG A 692 -17.79 -4.40 21.41
CA ARG A 692 -17.97 -5.14 22.66
C ARG A 692 -19.21 -4.73 23.45
N PHE A 693 -19.64 -3.47 23.34
CA PHE A 693 -20.89 -3.01 23.96
C PHE A 693 -22.12 -3.71 23.37
N LEU A 694 -22.20 -3.81 22.03
CA LEU A 694 -23.29 -4.53 21.35
C LEU A 694 -23.24 -6.03 21.68
N ILE A 695 -22.06 -6.63 21.62
CA ILE A 695 -21.87 -8.06 21.93
C ILE A 695 -22.38 -8.38 23.35
N ARG A 696 -22.03 -7.54 24.33
CA ARG A 696 -22.44 -7.71 25.72
C ARG A 696 -23.92 -7.41 25.95
N ASP A 697 -24.46 -6.37 25.31
CA ASP A 697 -25.90 -6.08 25.41
C ASP A 697 -26.71 -7.25 24.83
N ILE A 698 -26.28 -7.85 23.70
CA ILE A 698 -26.93 -9.04 23.12
C ILE A 698 -26.87 -10.21 24.11
N GLU A 699 -25.69 -10.47 24.72
CA GLU A 699 -25.54 -11.52 25.72
C GLU A 699 -26.54 -11.34 26.88
N GLN A 700 -26.64 -10.13 27.42
CA GLN A 700 -27.55 -9.82 28.53
C GLN A 700 -29.02 -10.01 28.13
N GLN A 701 -29.41 -9.57 26.93
CA GLN A 701 -30.78 -9.73 26.45
C GLN A 701 -31.13 -11.20 26.19
N LEU A 702 -30.20 -11.99 25.66
CA LEU A 702 -30.37 -13.45 25.51
C LEU A 702 -30.48 -14.14 26.87
N GLN A 703 -29.66 -13.77 27.86
CA GLN A 703 -29.75 -14.32 29.22
C GLN A 703 -31.11 -14.02 29.88
N GLN A 704 -31.67 -12.83 29.66
CA GLN A 704 -32.99 -12.45 30.18
C GLN A 704 -34.12 -13.32 29.58
N HIS A 705 -33.96 -13.77 28.35
CA HIS A 705 -34.96 -14.55 27.59
C HIS A 705 -34.52 -15.99 27.34
N GLN A 706 -33.63 -16.52 28.18
CA GLN A 706 -33.08 -17.86 28.04
C GLN A 706 -34.20 -18.91 27.92
N CYS A 707 -34.10 -19.79 26.93
CA CYS A 707 -35.05 -20.89 26.75
C CYS A 707 -35.15 -21.75 28.02
N SER A 708 -36.36 -22.18 28.40
CA SER A 708 -36.61 -22.91 29.65
C SER A 708 -36.71 -24.43 29.52
N SER A 709 -36.76 -24.96 28.30
CA SER A 709 -36.89 -26.39 28.01
C SER A 709 -35.94 -26.82 26.89
N PRO A 710 -35.51 -28.10 26.83
CA PRO A 710 -34.72 -28.62 25.72
C PRO A 710 -35.41 -28.39 24.38
N ILE A 711 -34.65 -27.96 23.38
CA ILE A 711 -35.11 -27.72 22.01
C ILE A 711 -34.16 -28.35 21.00
N THR A 712 -34.69 -28.72 19.84
CA THR A 712 -33.90 -29.04 18.65
C THR A 712 -34.18 -27.96 17.62
N VAL A 713 -33.12 -27.37 17.08
CA VAL A 713 -33.21 -26.30 16.08
C VAL A 713 -32.37 -26.63 14.86
N TYR A 714 -32.69 -25.98 13.75
CA TYR A 714 -32.19 -26.30 12.43
C TYR A 714 -31.57 -25.08 11.76
N ARG A 715 -30.42 -25.28 11.11
CA ARG A 715 -29.77 -24.26 10.27
C ARG A 715 -29.24 -24.88 8.99
N GLY A 716 -29.75 -24.44 7.84
CA GLY A 716 -29.20 -24.77 6.53
C GLY A 716 -28.03 -23.86 6.18
N GLN A 717 -26.96 -24.41 5.62
CA GLN A 717 -25.79 -23.67 5.17
C GLN A 717 -25.14 -24.32 3.93
N LEU A 718 -24.56 -23.49 3.06
CA LEU A 718 -23.62 -23.95 2.03
C LEU A 718 -22.17 -23.90 2.57
N ILE A 719 -21.43 -25.00 2.45
CA ILE A 719 -20.02 -25.10 2.89
C ILE A 719 -19.10 -25.61 1.78
N SER A 720 -17.82 -25.31 1.83
CA SER A 720 -16.84 -25.83 0.85
C SER A 720 -16.57 -27.33 1.03
N ILE A 721 -16.07 -27.97 -0.02
CA ILE A 721 -15.63 -29.38 0.06
C ILE A 721 -14.51 -29.53 1.09
N GLU A 722 -13.55 -28.60 1.16
CA GLU A 722 -12.47 -28.67 2.14
C GLU A 722 -12.98 -28.58 3.58
N GLU A 723 -13.91 -27.67 3.88
CA GLU A 723 -14.56 -27.56 5.20
C GLU A 723 -15.36 -28.81 5.53
N LEU A 724 -16.10 -29.37 4.56
CA LEU A 724 -16.83 -30.61 4.74
C LEU A 724 -15.90 -31.78 5.08
N GLU A 725 -14.73 -31.90 4.43
CA GLU A 725 -13.75 -32.94 4.74
C GLU A 725 -13.18 -32.79 6.17
N LEU A 726 -12.99 -31.58 6.65
CA LEU A 726 -12.62 -31.31 8.05
C LEU A 726 -13.75 -31.73 9.00
N LEU A 727 -15.00 -31.39 8.68
CA LEU A 727 -16.17 -31.76 9.50
C LEU A 727 -16.40 -33.29 9.50
N LYS A 728 -16.12 -34.00 8.41
CA LYS A 728 -16.16 -35.48 8.37
C LYS A 728 -15.21 -36.12 9.37
N GLN A 729 -14.07 -35.49 9.64
CA GLN A 729 -13.08 -35.96 10.62
C GLN A 729 -13.40 -35.49 12.06
N SER A 730 -14.53 -34.82 12.27
CA SER A 730 -14.88 -34.17 13.54
C SER A 730 -15.85 -34.96 14.44
N LYS A 731 -16.23 -36.18 14.08
CA LYS A 731 -17.13 -37.01 14.90
C LYS A 731 -16.57 -37.20 16.33
N GLY A 732 -17.37 -36.82 17.33
CA GLY A 732 -17.00 -36.84 18.75
C GLY A 732 -16.26 -35.59 19.25
N LYS A 733 -15.83 -34.70 18.35
CA LYS A 733 -15.04 -33.51 18.65
C LYS A 733 -15.91 -32.29 18.98
N LEU A 734 -15.30 -31.25 19.53
CA LEU A 734 -15.93 -29.95 19.77
C LEU A 734 -15.76 -29.03 18.56
N VAL A 735 -16.80 -28.28 18.22
CA VAL A 735 -16.83 -27.26 17.17
C VAL A 735 -17.36 -25.98 17.78
N SER A 736 -16.68 -24.84 17.60
CA SER A 736 -17.23 -23.55 17.99
C SER A 736 -17.63 -22.71 16.79
N MET A 737 -18.77 -22.04 16.93
CA MET A 737 -19.24 -21.00 16.02
C MET A 737 -18.72 -19.66 16.53
N ASN A 738 -17.81 -19.02 15.79
CA ASN A 738 -17.23 -17.72 16.16
C ASN A 738 -18.16 -16.54 15.83
N SER A 739 -19.40 -16.82 15.42
CA SER A 739 -20.45 -15.85 15.07
C SER A 739 -21.73 -16.16 15.83
N PHE A 740 -22.66 -15.22 15.88
CA PHE A 740 -24.01 -15.48 16.39
C PHE A 740 -24.72 -16.44 15.45
N LEU A 741 -25.34 -17.49 16.00
CA LEU A 741 -25.98 -18.53 15.20
C LEU A 741 -27.49 -18.34 15.24
N SER A 742 -28.04 -17.82 14.14
CA SER A 742 -29.49 -17.79 13.90
C SER A 742 -29.96 -19.16 13.44
N THR A 743 -31.03 -19.67 14.03
CA THR A 743 -31.57 -21.02 13.79
C THR A 743 -33.09 -21.01 13.81
N SER A 744 -33.71 -22.03 13.21
CA SER A 744 -35.17 -22.17 13.13
C SER A 744 -35.65 -23.37 13.94
N LEU A 745 -36.81 -23.26 14.61
CA LEU A 745 -37.50 -24.42 15.20
C LEU A 745 -38.10 -25.35 14.13
N ASN A 746 -38.31 -24.85 12.92
CA ASN A 746 -38.88 -25.60 11.80
C ASN A 746 -37.80 -26.04 10.80
N ARG A 747 -37.63 -27.36 10.67
CA ARG A 747 -36.68 -28.00 9.73
C ARG A 747 -36.92 -27.57 8.28
N ASN A 748 -38.19 -27.47 7.85
CA ASN A 748 -38.50 -27.12 6.46
C ASN A 748 -38.08 -25.68 6.15
N THR A 749 -38.23 -24.75 7.11
CA THR A 749 -37.75 -23.37 6.96
C THR A 749 -36.23 -23.35 6.77
N ALA A 750 -35.48 -24.14 7.54
CA ALA A 750 -34.03 -24.25 7.38
C ALA A 750 -33.60 -24.85 6.03
N LEU A 751 -34.38 -25.79 5.49
CA LEU A 751 -34.15 -26.40 4.17
C LEU A 751 -34.49 -25.46 3.00
N VAL A 752 -35.46 -24.55 3.16
CA VAL A 752 -35.78 -23.54 2.12
C VAL A 752 -34.55 -22.72 1.79
N TYR A 753 -33.74 -22.37 2.80
CA TYR A 753 -32.48 -21.65 2.62
C TYR A 753 -31.39 -22.46 1.88
N LEU A 754 -31.53 -23.79 1.75
CA LEU A 754 -30.62 -24.65 0.98
C LEU A 754 -31.04 -24.87 -0.49
N ASN A 755 -32.24 -24.43 -0.87
CA ASN A 755 -32.86 -24.72 -2.18
C ASN A 755 -32.74 -23.59 -3.20
N THR A 756 -31.87 -22.61 -2.95
CA THR A 756 -31.45 -21.60 -3.94
C THR A 756 -30.67 -22.29 -5.07
N ASN A 757 -30.90 -21.91 -6.34
CA ASN A 757 -30.37 -22.60 -7.54
C ASN A 757 -28.84 -22.76 -7.53
N ILE A 758 -28.33 -23.87 -7.00
CA ILE A 758 -26.92 -24.26 -7.10
C ILE A 758 -26.71 -24.82 -8.52
N ASN A 759 -26.05 -24.07 -9.40
CA ASN A 759 -25.58 -24.60 -10.68
C ASN A 759 -24.58 -25.74 -10.43
N ASP A 760 -24.62 -26.81 -11.24
CA ASP A 760 -23.84 -28.06 -11.13
C ASP A 760 -22.29 -27.90 -11.12
N ASN A 761 -21.75 -26.68 -11.24
CA ASN A 761 -20.32 -26.37 -11.31
C ASN A 761 -19.76 -25.66 -10.06
N THR A 762 -20.40 -25.78 -8.89
CA THR A 762 -19.93 -25.13 -7.65
C THR A 762 -19.18 -26.11 -6.73
N ARG A 763 -18.06 -25.67 -6.12
CA ARG A 763 -17.30 -26.41 -5.08
C ARG A 763 -17.99 -26.38 -3.70
N LEU A 764 -19.31 -26.16 -3.65
CA LEU A 764 -20.08 -26.02 -2.42
C LEU A 764 -20.96 -27.26 -2.18
N GLN A 765 -21.22 -27.56 -0.92
CA GLN A 765 -22.00 -28.69 -0.45
C GLN A 765 -23.10 -28.17 0.49
N ARG A 766 -24.31 -28.73 0.34
CA ARG A 766 -25.45 -28.41 1.19
C ARG A 766 -25.33 -29.18 2.50
N ILE A 767 -25.31 -28.47 3.61
CA ILE A 767 -25.32 -29.05 4.96
C ILE A 767 -26.48 -28.48 5.78
N LEU A 768 -27.15 -29.35 6.52
CA LEU A 768 -28.15 -29.00 7.53
C LEU A 768 -27.58 -29.35 8.91
N PHE A 769 -27.44 -28.34 9.77
CA PHE A 769 -27.13 -28.54 11.17
C PHE A 769 -28.42 -28.83 11.94
N GLU A 770 -28.47 -29.98 12.61
CA GLU A 770 -29.49 -30.34 13.57
C GLU A 770 -28.89 -30.19 14.97
N ILE A 771 -29.35 -29.18 15.72
CA ILE A 771 -28.71 -28.72 16.94
C ILE A 771 -29.60 -29.02 18.13
N ASP A 772 -29.15 -29.93 18.99
CA ASP A 772 -29.80 -30.21 20.27
C ASP A 772 -29.27 -29.27 21.35
N ALA A 773 -30.14 -28.41 21.88
CA ALA A 773 -29.81 -27.43 22.90
C ALA A 773 -30.65 -27.64 24.17
N ASP A 774 -30.00 -27.98 25.27
CA ASP A 774 -30.64 -28.23 26.57
C ASP A 774 -30.27 -27.13 27.57
N PRO A 775 -31.19 -26.21 27.89
CA PRO A 775 -30.92 -25.09 28.77
C PRO A 775 -30.83 -25.49 30.25
N CYS A 776 -31.22 -26.73 30.62
CA CYS A 776 -31.16 -27.22 32.00
C CYS A 776 -29.75 -27.66 32.42
N ARG A 777 -28.77 -27.63 31.51
CA ARG A 777 -27.36 -27.90 31.82
C ARG A 777 -26.72 -26.64 32.42
N ASN A 778 -26.09 -26.78 33.59
CA ASN A 778 -25.43 -25.66 34.27
C ASN A 778 -24.34 -25.02 33.39
N ASP A 779 -24.25 -23.68 33.39
CA ASP A 779 -23.21 -22.89 32.72
C ASP A 779 -23.19 -23.06 31.18
N ILE A 780 -24.35 -22.99 30.53
CA ILE A 780 -24.45 -22.98 29.06
C ILE A 780 -24.45 -21.54 28.54
N LYS A 781 -23.83 -21.31 27.37
CA LYS A 781 -23.92 -20.01 26.70
C LYS A 781 -25.38 -19.70 26.33
N PRO A 782 -25.82 -18.44 26.46
CA PRO A 782 -27.22 -18.12 26.36
C PRO A 782 -27.77 -18.30 24.94
N PHE A 783 -29.02 -18.71 24.85
CA PHE A 783 -29.78 -18.79 23.61
C PHE A 783 -31.27 -18.59 23.91
N ALA A 784 -31.96 -17.88 23.03
CA ALA A 784 -33.33 -17.46 23.25
C ALA A 784 -34.14 -17.54 21.96
N ASN A 785 -35.45 -17.76 22.11
CA ASN A 785 -36.39 -17.44 21.04
C ASN A 785 -36.54 -15.92 20.97
N ILE A 786 -36.15 -15.34 19.83
CA ILE A 786 -36.11 -13.89 19.66
C ILE A 786 -37.32 -13.32 18.94
N SER A 787 -38.28 -14.15 18.51
CA SER A 787 -39.45 -13.72 17.75
C SER A 787 -40.24 -12.58 18.41
N SER A 788 -40.27 -12.51 19.74
CA SER A 788 -41.04 -11.46 20.43
C SER A 788 -40.32 -10.10 20.55
N PHE A 789 -39.02 -10.04 20.23
CA PHE A 789 -38.19 -8.83 20.39
C PHE A 789 -37.14 -8.64 19.28
N SER A 790 -37.22 -9.40 18.19
CA SER A 790 -36.51 -9.16 16.93
C SER A 790 -37.28 -8.16 16.06
N TYR A 791 -36.65 -7.69 14.99
CA TYR A 791 -37.31 -6.87 13.96
C TYR A 791 -38.36 -7.65 13.15
N PHE A 792 -38.20 -8.98 13.06
CA PHE A 792 -39.06 -9.89 12.31
C PHE A 792 -39.88 -10.79 13.26
N PRO A 793 -40.99 -10.28 13.82
CA PRO A 793 -41.68 -10.98 14.90
C PRO A 793 -42.46 -12.24 14.46
N THR A 794 -42.58 -12.45 13.16
CA THR A 794 -43.26 -13.60 12.56
C THR A 794 -42.33 -14.78 12.30
N GLU A 795 -41.03 -14.61 12.48
CA GLU A 795 -40.04 -15.67 12.28
C GLU A 795 -39.82 -16.41 13.61
N ASP A 796 -40.01 -17.74 13.62
CA ASP A 796 -39.72 -18.60 14.77
C ASP A 796 -38.18 -18.82 14.91
N GLU A 797 -37.47 -17.72 15.16
CA GLU A 797 -36.02 -17.65 15.21
C GLU A 797 -35.49 -17.89 16.63
N ILE A 798 -34.53 -18.81 16.74
CA ILE A 798 -33.70 -19.03 17.92
C ILE A 798 -32.30 -18.50 17.63
N LEU A 799 -31.86 -17.51 18.41
CA LEU A 799 -30.51 -16.95 18.31
C LEU A 799 -29.62 -17.53 19.42
N MET A 800 -28.49 -18.10 19.04
CA MET A 800 -27.47 -18.59 19.98
C MET A 800 -26.30 -17.62 20.08
N MET A 801 -25.77 -17.48 21.30
CA MET A 801 -24.65 -16.59 21.60
C MET A 801 -23.38 -16.95 20.82
N LEU A 802 -22.63 -15.93 20.43
CA LEU A 802 -21.36 -16.11 19.75
C LEU A 802 -20.34 -16.88 20.61
N GLY A 803 -19.53 -17.70 19.96
CA GLY A 803 -18.60 -18.62 20.64
C GLY A 803 -19.30 -19.81 21.30
N SER A 804 -20.55 -20.10 20.97
CA SER A 804 -21.19 -21.36 21.37
C SER A 804 -20.36 -22.55 20.89
N VAL A 805 -20.20 -23.54 21.76
CA VAL A 805 -19.42 -24.76 21.50
C VAL A 805 -20.38 -25.92 21.39
N PHE A 806 -20.20 -26.75 20.37
CA PHE A 806 -21.05 -27.87 20.05
C PHE A 806 -20.24 -29.15 19.94
N ARG A 807 -20.75 -30.27 20.45
CA ARG A 807 -20.18 -31.60 20.23
C ARG A 807 -20.79 -32.23 18.99
N VAL A 808 -19.95 -32.72 18.08
CA VAL A 808 -20.39 -33.37 16.85
C VAL A 808 -20.78 -34.82 17.13
N ASN A 809 -22.05 -35.14 17.03
CA ASN A 809 -22.56 -36.49 17.28
C ASN A 809 -22.38 -37.37 16.04
N ASN A 810 -22.82 -36.89 14.88
CA ASN A 810 -22.78 -37.63 13.62
C ASN A 810 -22.83 -36.69 12.42
N LEU A 811 -22.29 -37.15 11.29
CA LEU A 811 -22.41 -36.50 9.98
C LEU A 811 -22.71 -37.58 8.94
N TYR A 812 -23.82 -37.43 8.21
CA TYR A 812 -24.23 -38.38 7.17
C TYR A 812 -24.91 -37.66 6.01
N LEU A 813 -25.04 -38.34 4.87
CA LEU A 813 -25.73 -37.82 3.70
C LEU A 813 -27.17 -38.36 3.68
N ASP A 814 -28.16 -37.49 3.57
CA ASP A 814 -29.59 -37.84 3.50
C ASP A 814 -30.02 -38.20 2.07
N GLU A 815 -31.25 -38.70 1.92
CA GLU A 815 -31.83 -39.16 0.64
C GLU A 815 -31.83 -38.05 -0.44
N ASP A 816 -32.00 -36.79 -0.03
CA ASP A 816 -32.01 -35.60 -0.89
C ASP A 816 -30.60 -35.05 -1.25
N GLN A 817 -29.53 -35.81 -1.00
CA GLN A 817 -28.13 -35.39 -1.20
C GLN A 817 -27.74 -34.15 -0.36
N ILE A 818 -28.31 -34.03 0.84
CA ILE A 818 -27.98 -32.98 1.82
C ILE A 818 -27.22 -33.64 2.96
N TRP A 819 -26.07 -33.08 3.33
CA TRP A 819 -25.33 -33.53 4.50
C TRP A 819 -26.08 -33.11 5.77
N ILE A 820 -26.36 -34.04 6.67
CA ILE A 820 -27.00 -33.78 7.96
C ILE A 820 -25.95 -33.93 9.04
N MET A 821 -25.78 -32.87 9.83
CA MET A 821 -24.84 -32.83 10.93
C MET A 821 -25.57 -32.66 12.25
N ASN A 822 -25.56 -33.72 13.06
CA ASN A 822 -26.17 -33.71 14.37
C ASN A 822 -25.14 -33.22 15.38
N ILE A 823 -25.43 -32.10 16.04
CA ILE A 823 -24.54 -31.49 17.01
C ILE A 823 -25.30 -31.15 18.31
N THR A 824 -24.61 -31.21 19.44
CA THR A 824 -25.21 -30.90 20.76
C THR A 824 -24.53 -29.67 21.35
N LEU A 825 -25.28 -28.68 21.82
CA LEU A 825 -24.72 -27.54 22.55
C LEU A 825 -24.06 -28.01 23.86
N CYS A 826 -22.80 -27.64 24.04
CA CYS A 826 -22.01 -27.97 25.24
C CYS A 826 -22.19 -26.90 26.31
N SER A 827 -22.28 -27.34 27.57
CA SER A 827 -22.09 -26.47 28.73
C SER A 827 -20.60 -26.22 28.97
N ASP A 828 -20.24 -25.11 29.61
CA ASP A 828 -18.88 -24.79 30.04
C ASP A 828 -18.28 -25.86 30.99
N ASN A 829 -19.13 -26.68 31.62
CA ASN A 829 -18.73 -27.82 32.44
C ASN A 829 -18.58 -29.16 31.69
N ASP A 830 -18.76 -29.19 30.37
CA ASP A 830 -18.41 -30.37 29.56
C ASP A 830 -16.94 -30.73 29.82
N HIS A 831 -16.63 -32.01 30.08
CA HIS A 831 -15.30 -32.43 30.56
C HIS A 831 -14.16 -31.87 29.69
N ASP A 832 -14.33 -31.94 28.37
CA ASP A 832 -13.30 -31.53 27.43
C ASP A 832 -13.22 -30.00 27.35
N LEU A 833 -14.38 -29.32 27.30
CA LEU A 833 -14.44 -27.85 27.29
C LEU A 833 -13.91 -27.23 28.58
N LYS A 834 -14.27 -27.81 29.74
CA LYS A 834 -13.83 -27.37 31.06
C LYS A 834 -12.32 -27.43 31.19
N SER A 835 -11.71 -28.50 30.67
CA SER A 835 -10.27 -28.61 30.69
C SER A 835 -9.57 -27.58 29.80
N ILE A 836 -10.16 -27.25 28.65
CA ILE A 836 -9.70 -26.14 27.79
C ILE A 836 -9.78 -24.82 28.56
N VAL A 837 -10.91 -24.57 29.22
CA VAL A 837 -11.15 -23.36 30.04
C VAL A 837 -10.19 -23.26 31.22
N ASP A 838 -9.89 -24.36 31.89
CA ASP A 838 -8.94 -24.38 33.01
C ASP A 838 -7.49 -24.20 32.55
N CYS A 839 -7.12 -24.76 31.38
CA CYS A 839 -5.83 -24.49 30.73
C CYS A 839 -5.69 -23.00 30.37
N MET A 840 -6.73 -22.42 29.75
CA MET A 840 -6.82 -20.99 29.44
C MET A 840 -6.66 -20.12 30.70
N LYS A 841 -7.32 -20.47 31.81
CA LYS A 841 -7.19 -19.73 33.08
C LYS A 841 -5.79 -19.83 33.69
N ASN A 842 -5.13 -20.98 33.54
CA ASN A 842 -3.79 -21.20 34.08
C ASN A 842 -2.69 -20.49 33.27
N GLN A 843 -2.86 -20.35 31.94
CA GLN A 843 -1.87 -19.70 31.06
C GLN A 843 -1.73 -18.20 31.31
N TYR A 844 -2.83 -17.50 31.64
CA TYR A 844 -2.82 -16.04 31.78
C TYR A 844 -3.10 -15.53 33.21
N GLY A 845 -3.41 -16.42 34.15
CA GLY A 845 -3.62 -16.07 35.56
C GLY A 845 -4.98 -15.41 35.84
N SER A 846 -5.56 -15.71 37.00
CA SER A 846 -6.91 -15.27 37.38
C SER A 846 -7.01 -13.81 37.84
N GLU A 847 -5.90 -13.12 38.08
CA GLU A 847 -5.87 -11.82 38.77
C GLU A 847 -5.56 -10.61 37.87
N GLN A 848 -5.29 -10.80 36.58
CA GLN A 848 -4.92 -9.73 35.65
C GLN A 848 -6.12 -8.87 35.22
N THR A 849 -5.90 -7.59 34.91
CA THR A 849 -6.89 -6.74 34.24
C THR A 849 -7.30 -7.34 32.87
N ARG A 850 -8.59 -7.24 32.55
CA ARG A 850 -9.20 -7.83 31.35
C ARG A 850 -8.55 -7.33 30.05
N LEU A 851 -8.08 -6.08 30.03
CA LEU A 851 -7.39 -5.47 28.88
C LEU A 851 -5.94 -5.98 28.71
N LEU A 852 -5.25 -6.30 29.80
CA LEU A 852 -3.93 -6.92 29.74
C LEU A 852 -4.03 -8.32 29.12
N LEU A 853 -5.03 -9.10 29.57
CA LEU A 853 -5.35 -10.40 29.02
C LEU A 853 -5.68 -10.33 27.52
N PHE A 854 -6.51 -9.36 27.12
CA PHE A 854 -6.83 -9.13 25.70
C PHE A 854 -5.56 -8.90 24.87
N GLY A 855 -4.65 -8.05 25.34
CA GLY A 855 -3.34 -7.87 24.70
C GLY A 855 -2.52 -9.17 24.61
N HIS A 856 -2.52 -10.01 25.65
CA HIS A 856 -1.78 -11.28 25.63
C HIS A 856 -2.33 -12.25 24.58
N VAL A 857 -3.65 -12.34 24.46
CA VAL A 857 -4.32 -13.14 23.42
C VAL A 857 -3.92 -12.65 22.03
N LEU A 858 -3.88 -11.32 21.82
CA LEU A 858 -3.44 -10.74 20.54
C LEU A 858 -1.99 -11.08 20.21
N VAL A 859 -1.08 -11.07 21.19
CA VAL A 859 0.32 -11.48 21.00
C VAL A 859 0.41 -12.93 20.55
N ASP A 860 -0.35 -13.82 21.19
CA ASP A 860 -0.32 -15.25 20.87
C ASP A 860 -1.01 -15.56 19.52
N MET A 861 -1.90 -14.67 19.06
CA MET A 861 -2.43 -14.64 17.70
C MET A 861 -1.53 -13.92 16.67
N ALA A 862 -0.37 -13.42 17.10
CA ALA A 862 0.58 -12.63 16.30
C ALA A 862 0.06 -11.26 15.79
N TYR A 863 -0.96 -10.68 16.42
CA TYR A 863 -1.42 -9.30 16.20
C TYR A 863 -0.61 -8.31 17.05
N PHE A 864 0.69 -8.18 16.75
CA PHE A 864 1.63 -7.42 17.59
C PHE A 864 1.34 -5.92 17.64
N ASP A 865 0.94 -5.30 16.53
CA ASP A 865 0.61 -3.87 16.48
C ASP A 865 -0.62 -3.53 17.33
N ASP A 866 -1.67 -4.35 17.21
CA ASP A 866 -2.87 -4.21 18.02
C ASP A 866 -2.55 -4.44 19.51
N ALA A 867 -1.76 -5.49 19.82
CA ALA A 867 -1.35 -5.75 21.20
C ALA A 867 -0.60 -4.56 21.82
N GLU A 868 0.38 -3.98 21.11
CA GLU A 868 1.12 -2.79 21.57
C GLU A 868 0.18 -1.60 21.81
N LYS A 869 -0.74 -1.36 20.89
CA LYS A 869 -1.76 -0.30 20.99
C LYS A 869 -2.60 -0.47 22.27
N TYR A 870 -3.10 -1.67 22.54
CA TYR A 870 -3.92 -1.93 23.73
C TYR A 870 -3.10 -1.92 25.03
N TYR A 871 -1.83 -2.34 25.03
CA TYR A 871 -0.97 -2.16 26.20
C TYR A 871 -0.68 -0.69 26.48
N HIS A 872 -0.45 0.14 25.46
CA HIS A 872 -0.30 1.59 25.66
C HIS A 872 -1.58 2.24 26.15
N ARG A 873 -2.75 1.75 25.74
CA ARG A 873 -4.04 2.18 26.28
C ARG A 873 -4.14 1.84 27.76
N LEU A 874 -3.90 0.59 28.13
CA LEU A 874 -3.90 0.15 29.52
C LEU A 874 -2.94 0.98 30.37
N LEU A 875 -1.72 1.24 29.88
CA LEU A 875 -0.71 2.01 30.61
C LEU A 875 -1.15 3.45 30.94
N LYS A 876 -2.02 4.06 30.12
CA LYS A 876 -2.58 5.39 30.41
C LYS A 876 -3.58 5.38 31.57
N ASP A 877 -4.26 4.24 31.75
CA ASP A 877 -5.32 4.08 32.76
C ASP A 877 -4.77 3.56 34.10
N LEU A 878 -3.59 2.92 34.09
CA LEU A 878 -2.93 2.40 35.30
C LEU A 878 -2.27 3.52 36.12
N SER A 879 -2.49 3.50 37.43
CA SER A 879 -1.75 4.34 38.38
C SER A 879 -0.33 3.80 38.62
N SER A 880 0.58 4.64 39.13
CA SER A 880 1.97 4.24 39.40
C SER A 880 2.11 3.08 40.38
N ASP A 881 1.14 2.90 41.28
CA ASP A 881 1.15 1.85 42.29
C ASP A 881 0.41 0.58 41.86
N ASP A 882 -0.22 0.59 40.68
CA ASP A 882 -1.03 -0.53 40.19
C ASP A 882 -0.21 -1.84 40.14
N LYS A 883 -0.88 -2.95 40.42
CA LYS A 883 -0.26 -4.28 40.40
C LYS A 883 0.09 -4.72 38.97
N ASP A 884 -0.66 -4.24 37.97
CA ASP A 884 -0.51 -4.68 36.58
C ASP A 884 0.50 -3.85 35.78
N ILE A 885 0.96 -2.69 36.29
CA ILE A 885 1.91 -1.82 35.58
C ILE A 885 3.21 -2.57 35.20
N CYS A 886 3.64 -3.46 36.08
CA CYS A 886 4.85 -4.24 35.88
C CYS A 886 4.68 -5.28 34.76
N ASN A 887 3.53 -5.95 34.72
CA ASN A 887 3.19 -6.92 33.69
C ASN A 887 2.95 -6.22 32.35
N CYS A 888 2.34 -5.04 32.35
CA CYS A 888 2.16 -4.21 31.16
C CYS A 888 3.51 -3.78 30.55
N TYR A 889 4.48 -3.34 31.36
CA TYR A 889 5.84 -3.07 30.88
C TYR A 889 6.55 -4.31 30.36
N HIS A 890 6.40 -5.47 31.01
CA HIS A 890 6.97 -6.72 30.50
C HIS A 890 6.36 -7.08 29.14
N ALA A 891 5.03 -6.95 29.00
CA ALA A 891 4.31 -7.23 27.77
C ALA A 891 4.69 -6.27 26.62
N LEU A 892 4.82 -4.97 26.88
CA LEU A 892 5.35 -3.99 25.93
C LEU A 892 6.79 -4.34 25.51
N GLY A 893 7.62 -4.77 26.46
CA GLY A 893 8.96 -5.26 26.17
C GLY A 893 8.96 -6.45 25.22
N LYS A 894 8.12 -7.46 25.48
CA LYS A 894 7.96 -8.63 24.61
C LYS A 894 7.51 -8.23 23.20
N VAL A 895 6.45 -7.43 23.08
CA VAL A 895 5.90 -7.04 21.77
C VAL A 895 6.86 -6.18 20.94
N THR A 896 7.50 -5.20 21.57
CA THR A 896 8.50 -4.38 20.87
C THR A 896 9.72 -5.19 20.42
N CYS A 897 10.09 -6.26 21.16
CA CYS A 897 11.10 -7.22 20.72
C CYS A 897 10.65 -8.00 19.48
N GLU A 898 9.41 -8.54 19.48
CA GLU A 898 8.84 -9.27 18.34
C GLU A 898 8.70 -8.39 17.09
N LYS A 899 8.50 -7.07 17.26
CA LYS A 899 8.48 -6.09 16.17
C LYS A 899 9.87 -5.67 15.67
N GLY A 900 10.95 -6.18 16.27
CA GLY A 900 12.33 -5.83 15.92
C GLY A 900 12.86 -4.52 16.51
N ASN A 901 12.11 -3.85 17.39
CA ASN A 901 12.55 -2.64 18.09
C ASN A 901 13.22 -2.99 19.43
N TYR A 902 14.45 -3.48 19.35
CA TYR A 902 15.20 -4.03 20.49
C TYR A 902 15.54 -2.99 21.56
N ASP A 903 15.83 -1.74 21.17
CA ASP A 903 16.18 -0.69 22.13
C ASP A 903 14.97 -0.27 22.97
N ALA A 904 13.81 -0.07 22.33
CA ALA A 904 12.56 0.19 23.04
C ALA A 904 12.18 -0.98 23.96
N SER A 905 12.40 -2.21 23.51
CA SER A 905 12.16 -3.41 24.31
C SER A 905 12.96 -3.41 25.61
N LEU A 906 14.27 -3.17 25.55
CA LEU A 906 15.11 -3.09 26.74
C LEU A 906 14.61 -2.01 27.72
N ILE A 907 14.20 -0.84 27.22
CA ILE A 907 13.66 0.23 28.07
C ILE A 907 12.45 -0.25 28.86
N TRP A 908 11.49 -0.91 28.21
CA TRP A 908 10.30 -1.44 28.89
C TRP A 908 10.62 -2.56 29.88
N LEU A 909 11.48 -3.50 29.47
CA LEU A 909 11.89 -4.62 30.33
C LEU A 909 12.65 -4.15 31.57
N TYR A 910 13.53 -3.14 31.46
CA TYR A 910 14.22 -2.58 32.61
C TYR A 910 13.27 -1.84 33.55
N LYS A 911 12.28 -1.09 33.02
CA LYS A 911 11.22 -0.50 33.86
C LYS A 911 10.44 -1.56 34.64
N SER A 912 10.06 -2.65 33.98
CA SER A 912 9.41 -3.80 34.64
C SER A 912 10.31 -4.40 35.73
N LEU A 913 11.59 -4.62 35.42
CA LEU A 913 12.57 -5.20 36.34
C LEU A 913 12.79 -4.34 37.60
N GLU A 914 12.88 -3.02 37.44
CA GLU A 914 13.06 -2.08 38.55
C GLU A 914 11.88 -2.12 39.52
N ILE A 915 10.65 -2.10 39.00
CA ILE A 915 9.43 -2.17 39.82
C ILE A 915 9.34 -3.53 40.52
N MET A 916 9.59 -4.65 39.83
CA MET A 916 9.57 -5.98 40.46
C MET A 916 10.59 -6.10 41.60
N LYS A 917 11.81 -5.58 41.40
CA LYS A 917 12.87 -5.64 42.44
C LYS A 917 12.52 -4.84 43.69
N GLN A 918 11.70 -3.79 43.55
CA GLN A 918 11.22 -2.99 44.68
C GLN A 918 10.06 -3.68 45.41
N LYS A 919 9.10 -4.25 44.68
CA LYS A 919 7.87 -4.85 45.25
C LYS A 919 8.08 -6.27 45.81
N LEU A 920 9.01 -7.05 45.27
CA LEU A 920 9.14 -8.49 45.56
C LEU A 920 10.51 -8.88 46.14
N LYS A 921 10.59 -10.05 46.78
CA LYS A 921 11.88 -10.61 47.26
C LYS A 921 12.80 -10.88 46.05
N LYS A 922 14.12 -10.72 46.22
CA LYS A 922 15.14 -10.84 45.16
C LYS A 922 15.07 -12.10 44.28
N ASN A 923 14.47 -13.19 44.76
CA ASN A 923 14.36 -14.48 44.06
C ASN A 923 12.90 -14.80 43.65
N HIS A 924 12.05 -13.81 43.41
CA HIS A 924 10.69 -14.08 42.95
C HIS A 924 10.68 -14.61 41.52
N SER A 925 9.90 -15.66 41.23
CA SER A 925 9.86 -16.35 39.92
C SER A 925 9.63 -15.40 38.74
N GLN A 926 8.78 -14.38 38.91
CA GLN A 926 8.49 -13.34 37.91
C GLN A 926 9.74 -12.54 37.46
N ILE A 927 10.73 -12.36 38.33
CA ILE A 927 11.99 -11.69 37.96
C ILE A 927 12.77 -12.55 36.95
N GLY A 928 12.66 -13.87 37.04
CA GLY A 928 13.25 -14.79 36.07
C GLY A 928 12.69 -14.58 34.66
N PHE A 929 11.39 -14.38 34.51
CA PHE A 929 10.76 -14.11 33.20
C PHE A 929 11.31 -12.83 32.55
N ILE A 930 11.48 -11.76 33.33
CA ILE A 930 12.00 -10.49 32.82
C ILE A 930 13.45 -10.65 32.37
N TYR A 931 14.29 -11.35 33.13
CA TYR A 931 15.67 -11.63 32.72
C TYR A 931 15.75 -12.50 31.46
N THR A 932 14.84 -13.45 31.29
CA THR A 932 14.75 -14.25 30.07
C THR A 932 14.39 -13.38 28.87
N SER A 933 13.40 -12.50 28.97
CA SER A 933 13.06 -11.56 27.88
C SER A 933 14.21 -10.58 27.58
N ILE A 934 14.93 -10.10 28.60
CA ILE A 934 16.13 -9.26 28.39
C ILE A 934 17.22 -10.05 27.64
N GLY A 935 17.41 -11.33 28.02
CA GLY A 935 18.34 -12.23 27.34
C GLY A 935 17.97 -12.44 25.87
N GLU A 936 16.68 -12.60 25.56
CA GLU A 936 16.16 -12.75 24.19
C GLU A 936 16.45 -11.51 23.34
N VAL A 937 16.25 -10.31 23.89
CA VAL A 937 16.56 -9.06 23.20
C VAL A 937 18.06 -8.94 22.92
N TYR A 938 18.92 -9.18 23.92
CA TYR A 938 20.37 -9.15 23.71
C TYR A 938 20.84 -10.21 22.71
N GLN A 939 20.23 -11.40 22.71
CA GLN A 939 20.52 -12.44 21.73
C GLN A 939 20.18 -11.95 20.31
N LYS A 940 19.01 -11.35 20.10
CA LYS A 940 18.58 -10.80 18.79
C LYS A 940 19.48 -9.65 18.33
N GLN A 941 20.02 -8.85 19.24
CA GLN A 941 21.04 -7.82 18.94
C GLN A 941 22.44 -8.38 18.65
N GLY A 942 22.69 -9.67 18.89
CA GLY A 942 24.04 -10.27 18.78
C GLY A 942 24.94 -10.06 20.00
N ASN A 943 24.42 -9.51 21.10
CA ASN A 943 25.12 -9.27 22.36
C ASN A 943 25.22 -10.55 23.21
N ILE A 944 26.02 -11.51 22.73
CA ILE A 944 26.14 -12.88 23.28
C ILE A 944 26.41 -12.89 24.80
N LYS A 945 27.34 -12.05 25.27
CA LYS A 945 27.76 -12.04 26.68
C LYS A 945 26.63 -11.58 27.62
N GLN A 946 25.95 -10.49 27.29
CA GLN A 946 24.83 -9.99 28.10
C GLN A 946 23.62 -10.94 28.05
N ALA A 947 23.39 -11.59 26.90
CA ALA A 947 22.34 -12.59 26.76
C ALA A 947 22.59 -13.79 27.70
N LEU A 948 23.80 -14.36 27.67
CA LEU A 948 24.19 -15.47 28.54
C LEU A 948 24.06 -15.09 30.02
N GLU A 949 24.60 -13.94 30.42
CA GLU A 949 24.52 -13.47 31.82
C GLU A 949 23.07 -13.30 32.28
N SER A 950 22.17 -12.86 31.40
CA SER A 950 20.75 -12.70 31.71
C SER A 950 20.04 -14.05 31.85
N TYR A 951 20.30 -14.99 30.94
CA TYR A 951 19.76 -16.36 31.03
C TYR A 951 20.28 -17.12 32.25
N GLU A 952 21.55 -16.96 32.63
CA GLU A 952 22.13 -17.56 33.83
C GLU A 952 21.49 -17.00 35.11
N LYS A 953 21.20 -15.69 35.15
CA LYS A 953 20.46 -15.07 36.25
C LYS A 953 19.02 -15.61 36.35
N ALA A 954 18.33 -15.76 35.23
CA ALA A 954 17.00 -16.36 35.20
C ALA A 954 17.01 -17.81 35.69
N LEU A 955 17.99 -18.60 35.22
CA LEU A 955 18.18 -19.99 35.62
C LEU A 955 18.46 -20.12 37.12
N ASP A 956 19.35 -19.30 37.68
CA ASP A 956 19.66 -19.29 39.13
C ASP A 956 18.42 -18.96 39.98
N ILE A 957 17.58 -18.02 39.52
CA ILE A 957 16.31 -17.70 40.20
C ILE A 957 15.37 -18.90 40.17
N TRP A 958 15.16 -19.52 39.01
CA TRP A 958 14.22 -20.63 38.87
C TRP A 958 14.71 -21.90 39.58
N MET A 959 16.01 -22.21 39.55
CA MET A 959 16.58 -23.34 40.31
C MET A 959 16.48 -23.14 41.83
N LYS A 960 16.49 -21.89 42.32
CA LYS A 960 16.26 -21.59 43.75
C LYS A 960 14.79 -21.53 44.15
N THR A 961 13.91 -21.24 43.19
CA THR A 961 12.47 -21.10 43.44
C THR A 961 11.75 -22.45 43.39
N TYR A 962 12.19 -23.33 42.48
CA TYR A 962 11.62 -24.64 42.27
C TYR A 962 12.66 -25.69 42.68
N ASP A 963 12.34 -26.51 43.69
CA ASP A 963 13.23 -27.52 44.31
C ASP A 963 13.60 -28.71 43.37
N ASN A 964 13.42 -28.60 42.05
CA ASN A 964 13.75 -29.67 41.10
C ASN A 964 14.09 -29.13 39.71
N ASP A 965 15.07 -29.78 39.07
CA ASP A 965 15.51 -29.60 37.67
C ASP A 965 14.44 -29.98 36.63
N LYS A 966 13.15 -30.00 36.99
CA LYS A 966 12.03 -30.54 36.20
C LYS A 966 10.91 -29.52 35.93
N HIS A 967 11.13 -28.25 36.22
CA HIS A 967 10.14 -27.19 35.94
C HIS A 967 10.26 -26.69 34.48
N GLU A 968 9.14 -26.34 33.85
CA GLU A 968 9.09 -25.85 32.45
C GLU A 968 10.02 -24.64 32.19
N TYR A 969 10.05 -23.68 33.12
CA TYR A 969 10.91 -22.49 33.02
C TYR A 969 12.40 -22.83 33.01
N VAL A 970 12.83 -23.86 33.74
CA VAL A 970 14.23 -24.35 33.68
C VAL A 970 14.54 -24.89 32.29
N ALA A 971 13.63 -25.67 31.71
CA ALA A 971 13.76 -26.15 30.34
C ALA A 971 13.77 -25.02 29.29
N TRP A 972 13.00 -23.95 29.52
CA TRP A 972 13.02 -22.76 28.67
C TRP A 972 14.40 -22.06 28.72
N CYS A 973 14.96 -21.85 29.91
CA CYS A 973 16.32 -21.35 30.07
C CYS A 973 17.36 -22.22 29.35
N PHE A 974 17.27 -23.55 29.47
CA PHE A 974 18.20 -24.45 28.80
C PHE A 974 18.15 -24.33 27.27
N ASN A 975 16.96 -24.19 26.67
CA ASN A 975 16.84 -23.93 25.23
C ASN A 975 17.49 -22.61 24.82
N ASN A 976 17.28 -21.55 25.59
CA ASN A 976 17.83 -20.23 25.29
C ASN A 976 19.36 -20.20 25.44
N ILE A 977 19.90 -20.86 26.47
CA ILE A 977 21.35 -21.06 26.65
C ILE A 977 21.93 -21.92 25.51
N ALA A 978 21.22 -22.96 25.07
CA ALA A 978 21.65 -23.77 23.93
C ALA A 978 21.80 -22.94 22.66
N ASN A 979 20.86 -22.01 22.39
CA ASN A 979 20.96 -21.09 21.26
C ASN A 979 22.19 -20.19 21.35
N ILE A 980 22.55 -19.73 22.55
CA ILE A 980 23.80 -18.99 22.76
C ILE A 980 25.02 -19.86 22.43
N TYR A 981 25.05 -21.12 22.86
CA TYR A 981 26.15 -22.03 22.50
C TYR A 981 26.23 -22.30 21.00
N VAL A 982 25.10 -22.33 20.27
CA VAL A 982 25.11 -22.37 18.80
C VAL A 982 25.81 -21.14 18.23
N MET A 983 25.51 -19.93 18.72
CA MET A 983 26.16 -18.69 18.28
C MET A 983 27.67 -18.68 18.59
N GLU A 984 28.09 -19.29 19.69
CA GLU A 984 29.50 -19.52 20.04
C GLU A 984 30.17 -20.68 19.29
N LYS A 985 29.44 -21.37 18.40
CA LYS A 985 29.88 -22.57 17.66
C LYS A 985 30.21 -23.78 18.54
N LYS A 986 29.68 -23.85 19.76
CA LYS A 986 29.80 -24.96 20.72
C LYS A 986 28.61 -25.92 20.60
N TYR A 987 28.57 -26.64 19.48
CA TYR A 987 27.38 -27.43 19.10
C TYR A 987 27.14 -28.65 20.00
N SER A 988 28.18 -29.25 20.58
CA SER A 988 28.05 -30.40 21.49
C SER A 988 27.34 -30.00 22.78
N GLU A 989 27.76 -28.88 23.37
CA GLU A 989 27.16 -28.27 24.55
C GLU A 989 25.73 -27.81 24.24
N ALA A 990 25.50 -27.15 23.11
CA ALA A 990 24.15 -26.77 22.68
C ALA A 990 23.20 -27.99 22.59
N LEU A 991 23.67 -29.11 22.04
CA LEU A 991 22.88 -30.33 21.95
C LEU A 991 22.60 -30.94 23.33
N GLU A 992 23.55 -30.89 24.26
CA GLU A 992 23.36 -31.36 25.63
C GLU A 992 22.25 -30.56 26.34
N TYR A 993 22.29 -29.23 26.25
CA TYR A 993 21.29 -28.37 26.87
C TYR A 993 19.90 -28.52 26.23
N ASN A 994 19.81 -28.59 24.89
CA ASN A 994 18.55 -28.85 24.21
C ASN A 994 17.95 -30.23 24.57
N LYS A 995 18.79 -31.26 24.76
CA LYS A 995 18.33 -32.59 25.21
C LYS A 995 17.79 -32.57 26.64
N LYS A 996 18.46 -31.86 27.55
CA LYS A 996 17.97 -31.65 28.93
C LYS A 996 16.61 -30.95 28.91
N ALA A 997 16.47 -29.90 28.11
CA ALA A 997 15.22 -29.19 27.96
C ALA A 997 14.11 -30.08 27.37
N LEU A 998 14.42 -30.86 26.34
CA LEU A 998 13.47 -31.80 25.72
C LEU A 998 13.01 -32.86 26.72
N GLU A 999 13.93 -33.49 27.48
CA GLU A 999 13.59 -34.52 28.46
C GLU A 999 12.67 -34.01 29.57
N ILE A 1000 12.86 -32.75 30.00
CA ILE A 1000 11.95 -32.10 30.95
C ILE A 1000 10.60 -31.90 30.26
N LYS A 1001 10.58 -31.24 29.11
CA LYS A 1001 9.34 -30.88 28.40
C LYS A 1001 8.52 -32.10 28.01
N GLU A 1002 9.10 -33.21 27.57
CA GLU A 1002 8.38 -34.43 27.24
C GLU A 1002 7.71 -35.10 28.45
N LYS A 1003 8.20 -34.84 29.68
CA LYS A 1003 7.62 -35.39 30.90
C LYS A 1003 6.47 -34.56 31.45
N ILE A 1004 6.47 -33.24 31.21
CA ILE A 1004 5.54 -32.29 31.82
C ILE A 1004 4.57 -31.66 30.82
N LEU A 1005 4.96 -31.60 29.55
CA LEU A 1005 4.17 -31.04 28.47
C LEU A 1005 3.72 -32.16 27.54
N PRO A 1006 2.50 -32.07 27.02
CA PRO A 1006 2.03 -33.00 26.03
C PRO A 1006 2.73 -32.82 24.68
N SER A 1007 2.67 -33.85 23.83
CA SER A 1007 3.42 -33.95 22.56
C SER A 1007 3.10 -32.86 21.53
N SER A 1008 1.89 -32.30 21.58
CA SER A 1008 1.37 -31.25 20.68
C SER A 1008 1.69 -29.82 21.15
N HIS A 1009 2.31 -29.64 22.32
CA HIS A 1009 2.56 -28.31 22.89
C HIS A 1009 3.59 -27.48 22.09
N PRO A 1010 3.34 -26.19 21.77
CA PRO A 1010 4.25 -25.34 20.98
C PRO A 1010 5.71 -25.28 21.50
N CYS A 1011 5.89 -25.30 22.82
CA CYS A 1011 7.22 -25.34 23.46
C CYS A 1011 8.08 -26.56 23.08
N LEU A 1012 7.48 -27.70 22.73
CA LEU A 1012 8.20 -28.85 22.17
C LEU A 1012 8.61 -28.55 20.71
N GLY A 1013 7.70 -27.96 19.93
CA GLY A 1013 7.99 -27.47 18.57
C GLY A 1013 9.23 -26.57 18.51
N ASN A 1014 9.36 -25.63 19.45
CA ASN A 1014 10.53 -24.75 19.56
C ASN A 1014 11.82 -25.53 19.91
N THR A 1015 11.70 -26.57 20.73
CA THR A 1015 12.85 -27.41 21.12
C THR A 1015 13.33 -28.23 19.93
N TYR A 1016 12.41 -28.83 19.17
CA TYR A 1016 12.75 -29.53 17.92
C TYR A 1016 13.37 -28.59 16.89
N LEU A 1017 12.87 -27.36 16.76
CA LEU A 1017 13.47 -26.34 15.88
C LEU A 1017 14.92 -26.04 16.27
N ASN A 1018 15.19 -25.79 17.55
CA ASN A 1018 16.54 -25.51 18.03
C ASN A 1018 17.49 -26.71 17.86
N ILE A 1019 17.01 -27.94 18.12
CA ILE A 1019 17.77 -29.16 17.85
C ILE A 1019 18.09 -29.30 16.36
N GLY A 1020 17.11 -29.01 15.49
CA GLY A 1020 17.29 -28.98 14.04
C GLY A 1020 18.37 -27.98 13.61
N ASN A 1021 18.37 -26.78 14.19
CA ASN A 1021 19.39 -25.75 13.94
C ASN A 1021 20.79 -26.24 14.32
N VAL A 1022 20.93 -26.94 15.45
CA VAL A 1022 22.22 -27.53 15.87
C VAL A 1022 22.69 -28.57 14.85
N TYR A 1023 21.82 -29.49 14.43
CA TYR A 1023 22.16 -30.51 13.43
C TYR A 1023 22.49 -29.91 12.06
N TYR A 1024 21.83 -28.82 11.66
CA TYR A 1024 22.17 -28.06 10.47
C TYR A 1024 23.61 -27.56 10.52
N HIS A 1025 24.02 -26.92 11.62
CA HIS A 1025 25.39 -26.41 11.77
C HIS A 1025 26.47 -27.51 11.90
N ILE A 1026 26.09 -28.71 12.35
CA ILE A 1026 26.98 -29.89 12.34
C ILE A 1026 27.10 -30.51 10.92
N GLY A 1027 26.20 -30.15 9.99
CA GLY A 1027 26.16 -30.70 8.64
C GLY A 1027 25.33 -31.99 8.50
N GLN A 1028 24.53 -32.35 9.52
CA GLN A 1028 23.62 -33.50 9.49
C GLN A 1028 22.23 -33.10 8.98
N TYR A 1029 22.14 -32.75 7.70
CA TYR A 1029 20.94 -32.13 7.10
C TYR A 1029 19.68 -33.01 7.14
N ASP A 1030 19.79 -34.33 7.02
CA ASP A 1030 18.62 -35.24 7.10
C ASP A 1030 18.04 -35.29 8.51
N THR A 1031 18.90 -35.27 9.53
CA THR A 1031 18.47 -35.21 10.93
C THR A 1031 17.89 -33.83 11.26
N ALA A 1032 18.47 -32.76 10.71
CA ALA A 1032 17.90 -31.41 10.82
C ALA A 1032 16.49 -31.34 10.22
N LEU A 1033 16.32 -31.82 8.98
CA LEU A 1033 15.02 -31.86 8.30
C LEU A 1033 13.98 -32.66 9.10
N LYS A 1034 14.35 -33.83 9.63
CA LYS A 1034 13.44 -34.63 10.48
C LYS A 1034 12.95 -33.85 11.71
N ASN A 1035 13.83 -33.08 12.35
CA ASN A 1035 13.47 -32.26 13.51
C ASN A 1035 12.62 -31.05 13.09
N TYR A 1036 12.90 -30.42 11.95
CA TYR A 1036 12.06 -29.34 11.42
C TYR A 1036 10.65 -29.83 11.05
N GLU A 1037 10.51 -31.02 10.47
CA GLU A 1037 9.18 -31.60 10.19
C GLU A 1037 8.40 -31.93 11.48
N LEU A 1038 9.08 -32.43 12.52
CA LEU A 1038 8.45 -32.60 13.84
C LEU A 1038 8.01 -31.26 14.43
N SER A 1039 8.85 -30.23 14.31
CA SER A 1039 8.53 -28.87 14.74
C SER A 1039 7.33 -28.30 13.99
N LYS A 1040 7.32 -28.41 12.66
CA LYS A 1040 6.23 -27.97 11.78
C LYS A 1040 4.91 -28.65 12.16
N LYS A 1041 4.91 -29.98 12.27
CA LYS A 1041 3.72 -30.75 12.67
C LYS A 1041 3.18 -30.31 14.04
N THR A 1042 4.08 -30.07 15.00
CA THR A 1042 3.69 -29.60 16.34
C THR A 1042 3.05 -28.21 16.28
N TYR A 1043 3.63 -27.29 15.50
CA TYR A 1043 3.09 -25.94 15.33
C TYR A 1043 1.79 -25.89 14.53
N GLU A 1044 1.64 -26.71 13.48
CA GLU A 1044 0.39 -26.79 12.69
C GLU A 1044 -0.79 -27.32 13.51
N ILE A 1045 -0.55 -28.11 14.55
CA ILE A 1045 -1.59 -28.57 15.49
C ILE A 1045 -1.98 -27.47 16.47
N SER A 1046 -1.00 -26.71 16.99
CA SER A 1046 -1.16 -25.88 18.18
C SER A 1046 -1.24 -24.37 17.94
N LEU A 1047 -0.91 -23.89 16.74
CA LEU A 1047 -0.87 -22.47 16.40
C LEU A 1047 -1.75 -22.16 15.18
N THR A 1048 -2.10 -20.89 15.01
CA THR A 1048 -2.80 -20.44 13.79
C THR A 1048 -1.87 -20.62 12.57
N PRO A 1049 -2.37 -20.99 11.37
CA PRO A 1049 -1.55 -21.18 10.17
C PRO A 1049 -0.77 -19.94 9.72
N GLN A 1050 -1.22 -18.76 10.10
CA GLN A 1050 -0.53 -17.49 9.89
C GLN A 1050 0.53 -17.20 10.97
N HIS A 1051 0.82 -18.12 11.90
CA HIS A 1051 1.74 -17.82 12.99
C HIS A 1051 3.22 -17.76 12.52
N PRO A 1052 4.00 -16.73 12.91
CA PRO A 1052 5.40 -16.56 12.49
C PRO A 1052 6.33 -17.75 12.77
N SER A 1053 6.09 -18.51 13.84
CA SER A 1053 6.84 -19.74 14.14
C SER A 1053 6.77 -20.77 13.01
N ILE A 1054 5.63 -20.92 12.33
CA ILE A 1054 5.49 -21.81 11.17
C ILE A 1054 6.37 -21.30 10.02
N ALA A 1055 6.39 -19.99 9.78
CA ALA A 1055 7.26 -19.39 8.77
C ALA A 1055 8.75 -19.59 9.07
N SER A 1056 9.16 -19.53 10.34
CA SER A 1056 10.55 -19.79 10.75
C SER A 1056 10.96 -21.24 10.47
N VAL A 1057 10.08 -22.21 10.72
CA VAL A 1057 10.35 -23.62 10.37
C VAL A 1057 10.40 -23.81 8.86
N LEU A 1058 9.46 -23.22 8.11
CA LEU A 1058 9.44 -23.27 6.65
C LEU A 1058 10.69 -22.63 6.02
N LYS A 1059 11.17 -21.50 6.56
CA LYS A 1059 12.46 -20.91 6.16
C LYS A 1059 13.60 -21.91 6.38
N ASN A 1060 13.67 -22.54 7.55
CA ASN A 1060 14.74 -23.49 7.85
C ASN A 1060 14.67 -24.77 7.00
N ILE A 1061 13.46 -25.25 6.66
CA ILE A 1061 13.26 -26.33 5.70
C ILE A 1061 13.73 -25.90 4.29
N GLY A 1062 13.39 -24.68 3.87
CA GLY A 1062 13.86 -24.09 2.61
C GLY A 1062 15.38 -24.02 2.52
N ILE A 1063 16.06 -23.64 3.61
CA ILE A 1063 17.52 -23.65 3.71
C ILE A 1063 18.09 -25.06 3.50
N ILE A 1064 17.46 -26.10 4.04
CA ILE A 1064 17.89 -27.48 3.83
C ILE A 1064 17.75 -27.89 2.37
N TYR A 1065 16.62 -27.57 1.73
CA TYR A 1065 16.42 -27.85 0.30
C TYR A 1065 17.44 -27.10 -0.57
N GLU A 1066 17.75 -25.85 -0.23
CA GLU A 1066 18.79 -25.09 -0.91
C GLU A 1066 20.16 -25.78 -0.81
N VAL A 1067 20.58 -26.20 0.39
CA VAL A 1067 21.87 -26.88 0.58
C VAL A 1067 21.92 -28.22 -0.15
N LYS A 1068 20.77 -28.89 -0.35
CA LYS A 1068 20.64 -30.10 -1.14
C LYS A 1068 20.55 -29.85 -2.66
N GLY A 1069 20.42 -28.60 -3.09
CA GLY A 1069 20.30 -28.21 -4.51
C GLY A 1069 18.90 -28.32 -5.10
N ASP A 1070 17.86 -28.51 -4.29
CA ASP A 1070 16.46 -28.51 -4.73
C ASP A 1070 15.86 -27.09 -4.60
N PHE A 1071 16.21 -26.23 -5.56
CA PHE A 1071 15.81 -24.81 -5.54
C PHE A 1071 14.30 -24.62 -5.70
N SER A 1072 13.60 -25.55 -6.37
CA SER A 1072 12.14 -25.52 -6.53
C SER A 1072 11.40 -25.64 -5.20
N GLU A 1073 11.72 -26.65 -4.40
CA GLU A 1073 11.08 -26.81 -3.09
C GLU A 1073 11.56 -25.76 -2.10
N ALA A 1074 12.81 -25.27 -2.22
CA ALA A 1074 13.31 -24.14 -1.43
C ALA A 1074 12.49 -22.86 -1.67
N ILE A 1075 12.28 -22.46 -2.94
CA ILE A 1075 11.46 -21.29 -3.31
C ILE A 1075 10.04 -21.43 -2.80
N LYS A 1076 9.44 -22.62 -2.91
CA LYS A 1076 8.09 -22.89 -2.42
C LYS A 1076 7.99 -22.69 -0.90
N CYS A 1077 8.95 -23.22 -0.14
CA CYS A 1077 9.02 -23.01 1.30
C CYS A 1077 9.21 -21.53 1.66
N TYR A 1078 10.12 -20.82 0.98
CA TYR A 1078 10.34 -19.40 1.22
C TYR A 1078 9.14 -18.53 0.87
N LYS A 1079 8.44 -18.81 -0.24
CA LYS A 1079 7.21 -18.09 -0.61
C LYS A 1079 6.09 -18.30 0.41
N GLN A 1080 5.92 -19.51 0.92
CA GLN A 1080 4.94 -19.80 1.99
C GLN A 1080 5.30 -19.04 3.27
N ALA A 1081 6.57 -19.09 3.68
CA ALA A 1081 7.04 -18.37 4.85
C ALA A 1081 6.98 -16.83 4.68
N TYR A 1082 7.23 -16.31 3.48
CA TYR A 1082 7.10 -14.89 3.16
C TYR A 1082 5.64 -14.43 3.27
N SER A 1083 4.70 -15.19 2.69
CA SER A 1083 3.27 -14.90 2.80
C SER A 1083 2.83 -14.78 4.27
N ILE A 1084 3.27 -15.71 5.12
CA ILE A 1084 2.99 -15.68 6.56
C ILE A 1084 3.66 -14.48 7.26
N ARG A 1085 4.92 -14.18 6.94
CA ARG A 1085 5.66 -13.06 7.59
C ARG A 1085 5.10 -11.70 7.18
N GLN A 1086 4.65 -11.54 5.94
CA GLN A 1086 4.04 -10.29 5.46
C GLN A 1086 2.68 -9.99 6.10
N THR A 1087 1.93 -11.01 6.54
CA THR A 1087 0.67 -10.79 7.25
C THR A 1087 0.87 -10.39 8.71
N CYS A 1088 2.00 -10.77 9.32
CA CYS A 1088 2.27 -10.53 10.75
C CYS A 1088 3.19 -9.34 11.02
N PHE A 1089 4.04 -8.98 10.05
CA PHE A 1089 5.08 -7.99 10.22
C PHE A 1089 5.08 -6.97 9.08
N SER A 1090 5.53 -5.75 9.38
CA SER A 1090 5.80 -4.72 8.36
C SER A 1090 6.82 -5.19 7.32
N LEU A 1091 6.77 -4.63 6.10
CA LEU A 1091 7.73 -4.96 5.04
C LEU A 1091 9.18 -4.59 5.40
N SER A 1092 9.37 -3.64 6.32
CA SER A 1092 10.67 -3.25 6.88
C SER A 1092 11.18 -4.18 7.98
N HIS A 1093 10.39 -5.17 8.42
CA HIS A 1093 10.80 -6.07 9.49
C HIS A 1093 11.97 -6.96 9.02
N PRO A 1094 13.02 -7.16 9.84
CA PRO A 1094 14.20 -7.94 9.46
C PRO A 1094 13.85 -9.33 8.92
N ASP A 1095 12.91 -10.03 9.55
CA ASP A 1095 12.49 -11.35 9.09
C ASP A 1095 11.79 -11.35 7.70
N VAL A 1096 11.12 -10.26 7.30
CA VAL A 1096 10.48 -10.14 5.98
C VAL A 1096 11.53 -9.83 4.91
N ILE A 1097 12.45 -8.91 5.21
CA ILE A 1097 13.58 -8.56 4.35
C ILE A 1097 14.46 -9.81 4.13
N ASP A 1098 14.80 -10.48 5.23
CA ASP A 1098 15.36 -11.83 5.35
C ASP A 1098 14.98 -12.75 4.20
N ILE A 1099 13.70 -13.08 4.22
CA ILE A 1099 13.16 -14.12 3.37
C ILE A 1099 12.91 -13.63 1.94
N LYS A 1100 12.65 -12.33 1.74
CA LYS A 1100 12.59 -11.72 0.42
C LYS A 1100 13.94 -11.81 -0.29
N GLN A 1101 15.02 -11.49 0.41
CA GLN A 1101 16.39 -11.64 -0.09
C GLN A 1101 16.71 -13.11 -0.41
N ASP A 1102 16.27 -14.05 0.43
CA ASP A 1102 16.43 -15.48 0.15
C ASP A 1102 15.67 -15.93 -1.11
N ILE A 1103 14.44 -15.42 -1.34
CA ILE A 1103 13.67 -15.70 -2.57
C ILE A 1103 14.37 -15.12 -3.80
N GLU A 1104 14.79 -13.86 -3.76
CA GLU A 1104 15.48 -13.19 -4.87
C GLU A 1104 16.80 -13.89 -5.20
N ARG A 1105 17.57 -14.24 -4.17
CA ARG A 1105 18.87 -14.91 -4.29
C ARG A 1105 18.75 -16.30 -4.92
N ILE A 1106 17.70 -17.07 -4.60
CA ILE A 1106 17.49 -18.39 -5.22
C ILE A 1106 16.81 -18.26 -6.59
N SER A 1107 15.90 -17.29 -6.81
CA SER A 1107 15.21 -17.14 -8.11
C SER A 1107 16.16 -16.82 -9.27
N ASN A 1108 17.38 -16.37 -8.95
CA ASN A 1108 18.46 -16.11 -9.90
C ASN A 1108 19.42 -17.30 -10.11
N LYS A 1109 19.23 -18.42 -9.40
CA LYS A 1109 20.01 -19.67 -9.55
C LYS A 1109 19.19 -20.71 -10.30
#